data_AF-A0A961T0V5-F1
#
_entry.id   AF-A0A961T0V5-F1
#
_cell.length_a   1.000
_cell.length_b   1.000
_cell.length_c   1.000
_cell.angle_alpha   90.00
_cell.angle_beta   90.00
_cell.angle_gamma   90.00
#
_symmetry.space_group_name_H-M   'P 1'
#
loop_
_entity.id
_entity.type
_entity.pdbx_description
1 polymer ?
#
loop_
_entity_poly.entity_id
_entity_poly.type
_entity_poly.pdbx_seq_one_letter_code
_entity_poly.pdbx_strand_id
1 'polypeptide(L)'
;MAQAQARRARRGAALLDSLFGKEARASRVAGYARLLSHPAYENLLTSESVMRRFVPFLIVVFLAIVGMARWMSLSTQSEQLQLSAETELNFIAEMIADRLDARSIDFKTDGNGPQANAMEIQNALSDAVPSRFLRNGREVLVSDSDGRIVANVPYAIGRINQPLDRVMDNTLLLTTFGRSAETRTVTLADGSKALAVHRILKAPMGGITLIQPRSAIYGSWQKTVALNVTLYVGTSSILLVILYAYFAQAARAQEADAINKVIQNRFDTALSRGKAALWDWDLSRGKFYWSRSMFGLLGLEPRDEMLGFGEVSKLVHPEDTDLYALANQVLVEKRPFIDQAFRMQHADGNWVWLRARAQVVENLNGEPHLIGITVDITEEQAVKQQSKRHDMRLRDAIENLSEAFVLWDSEKRLVMSNSKFQQLHGLKLESARPGASYDDVMDAARTPMVRQQMISTAPGEEGARSMEAQLDDGRWLQINERRTKDGGFVSVGTDITTIKSHERRLMESERRLMATVEDLRSSQHKLEIQAQQLSDMAEKYAVEKNRAEAANRIKSEFLANISHELRTPLNAVIGFSEIMHTGMFGELGSAKYKEYCRDIHQSGSFLLGVINDILDMSKIEAGRFSLDFETVSLNEILEETMRIMAFQSEDSEIEIVDEVAPGMVLEADRRATKQILINLLSNAVKFSKPGGRVVVRARKVSGNVTISIEDKGVGISPANLRKLGRPFEQVQNQFSKNHKGSGLGLAISRSLTELHGGAMKIRSREGQGTIVSLRLPLKHDEHARNAKPFVAEVMPASS
;
A
#
# COMPACT_ATOMS: atom_id res chain seq x y z
N MET A 1 -54.35 44.29 -11.64
CA MET A 1 -52.95 43.89 -11.37
C MET A 1 -52.77 42.99 -10.13
N ALA A 2 -53.74 42.84 -9.22
CA ALA A 2 -53.64 41.90 -8.09
C ALA A 2 -53.82 40.40 -8.45
N GLN A 3 -54.45 40.06 -9.59
CA GLN A 3 -54.62 38.67 -10.03
C GLN A 3 -53.41 38.07 -10.78
N ALA A 4 -52.45 38.90 -11.20
CA ALA A 4 -51.22 38.44 -11.87
C ALA A 4 -50.13 38.02 -10.86
N GLN A 5 -50.10 38.61 -9.66
CA GLN A 5 -49.19 38.22 -8.59
C GLN A 5 -49.65 36.95 -7.85
N ALA A 6 -50.96 36.72 -7.70
CA ALA A 6 -51.50 35.49 -7.11
C ALA A 6 -51.23 34.22 -7.97
N ARG A 7 -51.13 34.37 -9.30
CA ARG A 7 -50.78 33.26 -10.22
C ARG A 7 -49.29 32.92 -10.25
N ARG A 8 -48.40 33.85 -9.85
CA ARG A 8 -46.95 33.59 -9.72
C ARG A 8 -46.61 32.86 -8.41
N ALA A 9 -47.31 33.17 -7.32
CA ALA A 9 -47.15 32.47 -6.04
C ALA A 9 -47.66 31.01 -6.09
N ARG A 10 -48.78 30.73 -6.79
CA ARG A 10 -49.29 29.35 -6.96
C ARG A 10 -48.44 28.48 -7.90
N ARG A 11 -47.68 29.06 -8.85
CA ARG A 11 -46.75 28.30 -9.71
C ARG A 11 -45.41 27.97 -9.02
N GLY A 12 -44.99 28.75 -8.02
CA GLY A 12 -43.83 28.42 -7.18
C GLY A 12 -44.10 27.26 -6.22
N ALA A 13 -45.30 27.20 -5.64
CA ALA A 13 -45.72 26.12 -4.74
C ALA A 13 -45.87 24.76 -5.47
N ALA A 14 -46.35 24.76 -6.72
CA ALA A 14 -46.49 23.53 -7.53
C ALA A 14 -45.14 22.99 -8.06
N LEU A 15 -44.10 23.84 -8.16
CA LEU A 15 -42.77 23.41 -8.59
C LEU A 15 -42.00 22.71 -7.46
N LEU A 16 -42.22 23.14 -6.21
CA LEU A 16 -41.63 22.55 -5.01
C LEU A 16 -42.21 21.17 -4.68
N ASP A 17 -43.53 20.96 -4.85
CA ASP A 17 -44.15 19.63 -4.72
C ASP A 17 -43.65 18.63 -5.78
N SER A 18 -43.22 19.11 -6.96
CA SER A 18 -42.66 18.26 -8.02
C SER A 18 -41.20 17.88 -7.78
N LEU A 19 -40.47 18.66 -6.99
CA LEU A 19 -39.07 18.41 -6.61
C LEU A 19 -38.95 17.49 -5.39
N PHE A 20 -39.92 17.51 -4.47
CA PHE A 20 -39.97 16.61 -3.31
C PHE A 20 -40.84 15.35 -3.52
N GLY A 21 -41.53 15.21 -4.65
CA GLY A 21 -42.45 14.10 -4.93
C GLY A 21 -41.87 12.84 -5.60
N LYS A 22 -40.56 12.79 -5.90
CA LYS A 22 -39.95 11.67 -6.66
C LYS A 22 -39.08 10.69 -5.87
N GLU A 23 -38.90 10.87 -4.56
CA GLU A 23 -38.20 9.88 -3.72
C GLU A 23 -39.11 8.83 -3.08
N ALA A 24 -40.44 9.00 -3.17
CA ALA A 24 -41.42 8.11 -2.53
C ALA A 24 -41.66 6.75 -3.27
N ARG A 25 -40.93 6.47 -4.36
CA ARG A 25 -41.03 5.17 -5.07
C ARG A 25 -39.81 4.27 -4.90
N ALA A 26 -38.67 4.80 -4.45
CA ALA A 26 -37.50 4.01 -4.07
C ALA A 26 -37.64 3.39 -2.67
N SER A 27 -38.48 3.97 -1.80
CA SER A 27 -38.68 3.53 -0.42
C SER A 27 -39.64 2.35 -0.24
N ARG A 28 -40.42 1.94 -1.26
CA ARG A 28 -41.27 0.73 -1.17
C ARG A 28 -40.53 -0.56 -1.49
N VAL A 29 -39.43 -0.50 -2.24
CA VAL A 29 -38.57 -1.68 -2.49
C VAL A 29 -37.58 -1.88 -1.34
N ALA A 30 -37.18 -0.79 -0.66
CA ALA A 30 -36.36 -0.86 0.56
C ALA A 30 -37.14 -1.35 1.81
N GLY A 31 -38.47 -1.20 1.84
CA GLY A 31 -39.31 -1.63 2.95
C GLY A 31 -39.39 -3.14 3.14
N TYR A 32 -39.36 -3.92 2.05
CA TYR A 32 -39.36 -5.39 2.12
C TYR A 32 -37.96 -5.97 2.42
N ALA A 33 -36.89 -5.26 2.09
CA ALA A 33 -35.51 -5.67 2.41
C ALA A 33 -35.14 -5.45 3.89
N ARG A 34 -35.81 -4.53 4.60
CA ARG A 34 -35.62 -4.29 6.04
C ARG A 34 -36.38 -5.26 6.95
N LEU A 35 -37.46 -5.87 6.47
CA LEU A 35 -38.27 -6.82 7.25
C LEU A 35 -37.66 -8.23 7.34
N LEU A 36 -36.70 -8.56 6.46
CA LEU A 36 -36.00 -9.85 6.47
C LEU A 36 -34.55 -9.79 6.98
N SER A 37 -34.04 -8.62 7.38
CA SER A 37 -32.61 -8.44 7.68
C SER A 37 -32.26 -8.01 9.09
N HIS A 38 -33.16 -7.49 9.93
CA HIS A 38 -32.76 -7.06 11.28
C HIS A 38 -32.27 -8.19 12.21
N PRO A 39 -32.99 -9.32 12.37
CA PRO A 39 -32.48 -10.43 13.19
C PRO A 39 -31.32 -11.18 12.52
N ALA A 40 -31.29 -11.23 11.18
CA ALA A 40 -30.19 -11.86 10.45
C ALA A 40 -28.90 -11.03 10.51
N TYR A 41 -29.00 -9.70 10.53
CA TYR A 41 -27.89 -8.75 10.63
C TYR A 41 -27.32 -8.68 12.05
N GLU A 42 -28.18 -8.73 13.08
CA GLU A 42 -27.71 -8.87 14.47
C GLU A 42 -27.08 -10.24 14.74
N ASN A 43 -27.60 -11.31 14.13
CA ASN A 43 -26.94 -12.62 14.14
C ASN A 43 -25.62 -12.63 13.34
N LEU A 44 -25.50 -11.80 12.30
CA LEU A 44 -24.24 -11.63 11.56
C LEU A 44 -23.20 -10.86 12.40
N LEU A 45 -23.61 -9.80 13.09
CA LEU A 45 -22.73 -8.98 13.96
C LEU A 45 -22.27 -9.75 15.20
N THR A 46 -23.13 -10.60 15.77
CA THR A 46 -22.74 -11.49 16.87
C THR A 46 -21.84 -12.63 16.38
N SER A 47 -22.12 -13.21 15.21
CA SER A 47 -21.26 -14.24 14.60
C SER A 47 -19.92 -13.70 14.10
N GLU A 48 -19.80 -12.40 13.77
CA GLU A 48 -18.54 -11.76 13.37
C GLU A 48 -17.46 -11.93 14.47
N SER A 49 -17.84 -11.76 15.74
CA SER A 49 -16.91 -11.94 16.88
C SER A 49 -16.42 -13.39 17.02
N VAL A 50 -17.31 -14.34 16.76
CA VAL A 50 -17.03 -15.79 16.81
C VAL A 50 -16.15 -16.19 15.63
N MET A 51 -16.49 -15.74 14.43
CA MET A 51 -15.73 -15.99 13.20
C MET A 51 -14.31 -15.42 13.31
N ARG A 52 -14.16 -14.21 13.87
CA ARG A 52 -12.85 -13.59 14.16
C ARG A 52 -11.99 -14.47 15.06
N ARG A 53 -12.59 -15.16 16.03
CA ARG A 53 -11.87 -16.06 16.95
C ARG A 53 -11.49 -17.40 16.31
N PHE A 54 -12.23 -17.87 15.31
CA PHE A 54 -11.97 -19.13 14.60
C PHE A 54 -10.94 -19.00 13.46
N VAL A 55 -10.79 -17.83 12.84
CA VAL A 55 -9.85 -17.62 11.73
C VAL A 55 -8.39 -18.02 12.07
N PRO A 56 -7.79 -17.64 13.22
CA PRO A 56 -6.47 -18.12 13.62
C PRO A 56 -6.39 -19.64 13.69
N PHE A 57 -7.40 -20.25 14.30
CA PHE A 57 -7.46 -21.69 14.50
C PHE A 57 -7.53 -22.42 13.15
N LEU A 58 -8.39 -21.95 12.25
CA LEU A 58 -8.51 -22.48 10.89
C LEU A 58 -7.21 -22.35 10.10
N ILE A 59 -6.50 -21.23 10.21
CA ILE A 59 -5.21 -21.03 9.55
C ILE A 59 -4.15 -21.98 10.10
N VAL A 60 -4.07 -22.15 11.42
CA VAL A 60 -3.11 -23.09 12.04
C VAL A 60 -3.42 -24.53 11.62
N VAL A 61 -4.69 -24.93 11.64
CA VAL A 61 -5.14 -26.26 11.17
C VAL A 61 -4.82 -26.44 9.69
N PHE A 62 -5.09 -25.44 8.85
CA PHE A 62 -4.76 -25.47 7.43
C PHE A 62 -3.26 -25.65 7.19
N LEU A 63 -2.41 -24.88 7.89
CA LEU A 63 -0.96 -25.01 7.79
C LEU A 63 -0.50 -26.41 8.22
N ALA A 64 -1.07 -26.97 9.28
CA ALA A 64 -0.76 -28.33 9.73
C ALA A 64 -1.14 -29.40 8.68
N ILE A 65 -2.33 -29.30 8.08
CA ILE A 65 -2.78 -30.21 7.03
C ILE A 65 -1.87 -30.13 5.80
N VAL A 66 -1.54 -28.92 5.34
CA VAL A 66 -0.62 -28.73 4.21
C VAL A 66 0.77 -29.26 4.52
N GLY A 67 1.26 -29.03 5.74
CA GLY A 67 2.55 -29.55 6.21
C GLY A 67 2.58 -31.08 6.20
N MET A 68 1.53 -31.73 6.72
CA MET A 68 1.39 -33.18 6.73
C MET A 68 1.30 -33.76 5.31
N ALA A 69 0.52 -33.13 4.43
CA ALA A 69 0.42 -33.55 3.02
C ALA A 69 1.77 -33.44 2.29
N ARG A 70 2.52 -32.35 2.51
CA ARG A 70 3.87 -32.17 1.93
C ARG A 70 4.86 -33.18 2.48
N TRP A 71 4.84 -33.43 3.79
CA TRP A 71 5.66 -34.46 4.42
C TRP A 71 5.40 -35.84 3.80
N MET A 72 4.12 -36.23 3.71
CA MET A 72 3.71 -37.49 3.11
C MET A 72 4.19 -37.60 1.66
N SER A 73 4.01 -36.55 0.85
CA SER A 73 4.47 -36.51 -0.54
C SER A 73 5.99 -36.62 -0.69
N LEU A 74 6.78 -35.99 0.19
CA LEU A 74 8.24 -36.07 0.13
C LEU A 74 8.74 -37.44 0.59
N SER A 75 8.08 -38.03 1.58
CA SER A 75 8.37 -39.39 2.07
C SER A 75 8.10 -40.43 0.99
N THR A 76 6.93 -40.38 0.33
CA THR A 76 6.60 -41.32 -0.75
C THR A 76 7.54 -41.19 -1.94
N GLN A 77 7.97 -39.98 -2.30
CA GLN A 77 8.99 -39.77 -3.33
C GLN A 77 10.34 -40.40 -2.96
N SER A 78 10.75 -40.30 -1.69
CA SER A 78 12.00 -40.92 -1.21
C SER A 78 11.95 -42.44 -1.32
N GLU A 79 10.83 -43.05 -0.95
CA GLU A 79 10.61 -44.50 -1.08
C GLU A 79 10.63 -44.94 -2.54
N GLN A 80 9.94 -44.21 -3.43
CA GLN A 80 9.92 -44.50 -4.87
C GLN A 80 11.30 -44.40 -5.51
N LEU A 81 12.09 -43.39 -5.13
CA LEU A 81 13.46 -43.22 -5.59
C LEU A 81 14.35 -44.39 -5.17
N GLN A 82 14.19 -44.87 -3.93
CA GLN A 82 14.92 -46.02 -3.44
C GLN A 82 14.57 -47.29 -4.24
N LEU A 83 13.28 -47.61 -4.34
CA LEU A 83 12.80 -48.80 -5.07
C LEU A 83 13.20 -48.78 -6.54
N SER A 84 13.14 -47.59 -7.18
CA SER A 84 13.55 -47.42 -8.57
C SER A 84 15.07 -47.61 -8.74
N ALA A 85 15.88 -47.08 -7.81
CA ALA A 85 17.34 -47.28 -7.85
C ALA A 85 17.74 -48.75 -7.63
N GLU A 86 17.09 -49.45 -6.70
CA GLU A 86 17.30 -50.89 -6.47
C GLU A 86 16.92 -51.72 -7.70
N THR A 87 15.77 -51.45 -8.30
CA THR A 87 15.30 -52.15 -9.52
C THR A 87 16.24 -51.89 -10.71
N GLU A 88 16.65 -50.64 -10.91
CA GLU A 88 17.56 -50.26 -12.00
C GLU A 88 18.95 -50.91 -11.82
N LEU A 89 19.51 -50.90 -10.61
CA LEU A 89 20.79 -51.52 -10.31
C LEU A 89 20.76 -53.04 -10.52
N ASN A 90 19.70 -53.71 -10.07
CA ASN A 90 19.55 -55.15 -10.27
C ASN A 90 19.44 -55.51 -11.76
N PHE A 91 18.68 -54.73 -12.54
CA PHE A 91 18.53 -54.93 -13.98
C PHE A 91 19.84 -54.73 -14.74
N ILE A 92 20.59 -53.66 -14.41
CA ILE A 92 21.88 -53.39 -15.07
C ILE A 92 22.91 -54.45 -14.68
N ALA A 93 22.95 -54.87 -13.42
CA ALA A 93 23.82 -55.95 -12.97
C ALA A 93 23.54 -57.26 -13.73
N GLU A 94 22.27 -57.59 -13.95
CA GLU A 94 21.84 -58.79 -14.69
C GLU A 94 22.24 -58.74 -16.16
N MET A 95 21.94 -57.63 -16.83
CA MET A 95 22.30 -57.45 -18.24
C MET A 95 23.82 -57.47 -18.48
N ILE A 96 24.61 -56.88 -17.59
CA ILE A 96 26.08 -56.93 -17.72
C ILE A 96 26.57 -58.35 -17.45
N ALA A 97 26.03 -59.02 -16.42
CA ALA A 97 26.38 -60.41 -16.12
C ALA A 97 26.08 -61.34 -17.30
N ASP A 98 24.89 -61.27 -17.89
CA ASP A 98 24.50 -62.08 -19.05
C ASP A 98 25.40 -61.84 -20.27
N ARG A 99 25.79 -60.58 -20.52
CA ARG A 99 26.69 -60.23 -21.63
C ARG A 99 28.12 -60.75 -21.41
N LEU A 100 28.60 -60.70 -20.18
CA LEU A 100 29.92 -61.21 -19.82
C LEU A 100 29.94 -62.74 -19.85
N ASP A 101 28.91 -63.40 -19.31
CA ASP A 101 28.74 -64.85 -19.37
C ASP A 101 28.60 -65.34 -20.83
N ALA A 102 27.90 -64.62 -21.71
CA ALA A 102 27.79 -64.98 -23.13
C ALA A 102 29.14 -64.89 -23.87
N ARG A 103 30.01 -63.94 -23.50
CA ARG A 103 31.38 -63.82 -24.05
C ARG A 103 32.36 -64.80 -23.40
N SER A 104 32.05 -65.33 -22.21
CA SER A 104 32.94 -66.23 -21.47
C SER A 104 33.20 -67.58 -22.16
N ILE A 105 32.38 -67.94 -23.16
CA ILE A 105 32.48 -69.20 -23.92
C ILE A 105 33.75 -69.24 -24.81
N ASP A 106 34.43 -68.10 -25.07
CA ASP A 106 35.62 -68.01 -25.94
C ASP A 106 36.99 -67.98 -25.20
N PHE A 107 37.03 -67.92 -23.86
CA PHE A 107 38.31 -67.97 -23.12
C PHE A 107 38.84 -69.41 -23.05
N LYS A 108 39.41 -69.93 -24.14
CA LYS A 108 40.13 -71.22 -24.12
C LYS A 108 41.44 -71.11 -23.34
N THR A 109 41.64 -72.06 -22.43
CA THR A 109 42.88 -72.30 -21.69
C THR A 109 43.98 -72.84 -22.59
N ASP A 110 44.85 -71.96 -23.10
CA ASP A 110 46.15 -72.36 -23.63
C ASP A 110 47.15 -72.49 -22.48
N GLY A 111 47.32 -73.72 -21.98
CA GLY A 111 48.57 -74.32 -21.43
C GLY A 111 49.38 -73.65 -20.29
N ASN A 112 49.19 -72.38 -19.96
CA ASN A 112 50.00 -71.60 -19.01
C ASN A 112 49.12 -70.91 -17.95
N GLY A 113 48.53 -71.69 -17.05
CA GLY A 113 47.89 -71.18 -15.83
C GLY A 113 46.66 -70.28 -16.03
N PRO A 114 45.88 -70.01 -14.98
CA PRO A 114 44.68 -69.20 -15.06
C PRO A 114 45.03 -67.71 -15.07
N GLN A 115 45.59 -67.21 -16.17
CA GLN A 115 45.61 -65.79 -16.48
C GLN A 115 44.89 -65.57 -17.80
N ALA A 116 43.55 -65.62 -17.76
CA ALA A 116 42.80 -64.84 -18.73
C ALA A 116 43.29 -63.40 -18.61
N ASN A 117 43.82 -62.81 -19.69
CA ASN A 117 44.46 -61.51 -19.65
C ASN A 117 43.53 -60.51 -18.94
N ALA A 118 43.94 -59.94 -17.80
CA ALA A 118 43.13 -58.94 -17.10
C ALA A 118 42.73 -57.78 -18.05
N MET A 119 43.56 -57.53 -19.06
CA MET A 119 43.32 -56.62 -20.19
C MET A 119 42.12 -57.04 -21.06
N GLU A 120 41.93 -58.33 -21.34
CA GLU A 120 40.80 -58.84 -22.12
C GLU A 120 39.50 -58.75 -21.33
N ILE A 121 39.52 -59.05 -20.02
CA ILE A 121 38.36 -58.90 -19.12
C ILE A 121 38.00 -57.41 -19.00
N GLN A 122 38.99 -56.53 -18.88
CA GLN A 122 38.78 -55.09 -18.87
C GLN A 122 38.15 -54.58 -20.18
N ASN A 123 38.64 -55.03 -21.33
CA ASN A 123 38.08 -54.67 -22.64
C ASN A 123 36.65 -55.20 -22.80
N ALA A 124 36.40 -56.45 -22.38
CA ALA A 124 35.08 -57.06 -22.40
C ALA A 124 34.08 -56.32 -21.51
N LEU A 125 34.51 -55.86 -20.33
CA LEU A 125 33.69 -55.06 -19.41
C LEU A 125 33.42 -53.66 -19.99
N SER A 126 34.43 -53.00 -20.56
CA SER A 126 34.27 -51.69 -21.20
C SER A 126 33.32 -51.72 -22.40
N ASP A 127 33.30 -52.82 -23.17
CA ASP A 127 32.33 -53.05 -24.24
C ASP A 127 30.92 -53.39 -23.71
N ALA A 128 30.85 -54.21 -22.65
CA ALA A 128 29.60 -54.70 -22.10
C ALA A 128 28.80 -53.61 -21.38
N VAL A 129 29.47 -52.55 -20.90
CA VAL A 129 28.87 -51.43 -20.15
C VAL A 129 28.73 -50.18 -21.03
N PRO A 130 27.54 -49.95 -21.62
CA PRO A 130 27.23 -48.68 -22.28
C PRO A 130 27.50 -47.47 -21.39
N SER A 131 28.08 -46.42 -21.96
CA SER A 131 28.40 -45.16 -21.26
C SER A 131 27.22 -44.52 -20.53
N ARG A 132 25.98 -44.78 -20.98
CA ARG A 132 24.75 -44.34 -20.30
C ARG A 132 24.55 -44.95 -18.91
N PHE A 133 25.11 -46.13 -18.63
CA PHE A 133 24.96 -46.81 -17.33
C PHE A 133 25.98 -46.35 -16.30
N LEU A 134 27.01 -45.61 -16.71
CA LEU A 134 28.04 -45.00 -15.84
C LEU A 134 27.63 -43.62 -15.30
N ARG A 135 26.41 -43.17 -15.62
CA ARG A 135 25.86 -41.91 -15.08
C ARG A 135 25.62 -42.04 -13.58
N ASN A 136 25.51 -40.90 -12.89
CA ASN A 136 25.23 -40.81 -11.46
C ASN A 136 26.30 -41.47 -10.56
N GLY A 137 27.57 -41.36 -10.96
CA GLY A 137 28.71 -41.85 -10.17
C GLY A 137 28.71 -43.36 -9.95
N ARG A 138 28.08 -44.11 -10.87
CA ARG A 138 27.99 -45.57 -10.78
C ARG A 138 29.32 -46.21 -11.18
N GLU A 139 29.80 -47.11 -10.35
CA GLU A 139 31.00 -47.89 -10.56
C GLU A 139 30.63 -49.37 -10.75
N VAL A 140 31.31 -50.03 -11.69
CA VAL A 140 31.16 -51.45 -11.96
C VAL A 140 32.51 -52.10 -11.73
N LEU A 141 32.56 -53.13 -10.89
CA LEU A 141 33.76 -53.87 -10.53
C LEU A 141 33.56 -55.35 -10.88
N VAL A 142 34.56 -55.99 -11.46
CA VAL A 142 34.58 -57.43 -11.68
C VAL A 142 35.70 -58.03 -10.83
N SER A 143 35.38 -59.08 -10.08
CA SER A 143 36.33 -59.80 -9.24
C SER A 143 36.57 -61.23 -9.75
N ASP A 144 37.77 -61.76 -9.51
CA ASP A 144 38.08 -63.17 -9.69
C ASP A 144 37.47 -64.03 -8.58
N SER A 145 37.65 -65.35 -8.67
CA SER A 145 37.18 -66.34 -7.70
C SER A 145 37.81 -66.18 -6.30
N ASP A 146 38.93 -65.46 -6.19
CA ASP A 146 39.59 -65.13 -4.92
C ASP A 146 39.13 -63.76 -4.36
N GLY A 147 38.18 -63.09 -5.03
CA GLY A 147 37.61 -61.81 -4.59
C GLY A 147 38.48 -60.59 -4.87
N ARG A 148 39.50 -60.70 -5.73
CA ARG A 148 40.33 -59.57 -6.17
C ARG A 148 39.75 -58.92 -7.40
N ILE A 149 39.80 -57.59 -7.46
CA ILE A 149 39.27 -56.81 -8.58
C ILE A 149 40.18 -57.01 -9.80
N VAL A 150 39.63 -57.57 -10.88
CA VAL A 150 40.34 -57.81 -12.15
C VAL A 150 40.00 -56.79 -13.22
N ALA A 151 38.83 -56.15 -13.14
CA ALA A 151 38.42 -55.08 -14.05
C ALA A 151 37.48 -54.08 -13.37
N ASN A 152 37.50 -52.83 -13.83
CA ASN A 152 36.58 -51.80 -13.35
C ASN A 152 36.17 -50.80 -14.43
N VAL A 153 34.96 -50.25 -14.30
CA VAL A 153 34.46 -49.16 -15.13
C VAL A 153 33.74 -48.14 -14.24
N PRO A 154 34.13 -46.84 -14.25
CA PRO A 154 35.22 -46.25 -15.02
C PRO A 154 36.61 -46.83 -14.64
N TYR A 155 37.51 -46.93 -15.63
CA TYR A 155 38.81 -47.56 -15.45
C TYR A 155 39.67 -46.79 -14.45
N ALA A 156 40.16 -47.47 -13.43
CA ALA A 156 41.01 -46.88 -12.41
C ALA A 156 42.12 -47.87 -12.03
N ILE A 157 43.35 -47.59 -12.49
CA ILE A 157 44.54 -48.44 -12.31
C ILE A 157 44.76 -48.80 -10.83
N GLY A 158 44.52 -47.84 -9.93
CA GLY A 158 44.69 -48.03 -8.49
C GLY A 158 43.74 -49.02 -7.83
N ARG A 159 42.72 -49.53 -8.53
CA ARG A 159 41.75 -50.51 -7.98
C ARG A 159 41.98 -51.95 -8.45
N ILE A 160 42.79 -52.16 -9.48
CA ILE A 160 43.08 -53.50 -10.01
C ILE A 160 43.97 -54.24 -9.01
N ASN A 161 43.73 -55.55 -8.84
CA ASN A 161 44.41 -56.44 -7.90
C ASN A 161 44.23 -56.05 -6.40
N GLN A 162 43.31 -55.14 -6.10
CA GLN A 162 42.87 -54.91 -4.73
C GLN A 162 41.76 -55.90 -4.36
N PRO A 163 41.75 -56.42 -3.12
CA PRO A 163 40.63 -57.22 -2.65
C PRO A 163 39.38 -56.32 -2.52
N LEU A 164 38.21 -56.89 -2.86
CA LEU A 164 36.94 -56.14 -2.91
C LEU A 164 36.52 -55.59 -1.53
N ASP A 165 37.01 -56.21 -0.45
CA ASP A 165 36.88 -55.82 0.96
C ASP A 165 37.60 -54.50 1.34
N ARG A 166 38.52 -54.03 0.51
CA ARG A 166 39.21 -52.76 0.71
C ARG A 166 38.41 -51.59 0.12
N VAL A 167 37.51 -51.89 -0.81
CA VAL A 167 36.62 -50.91 -1.44
C VAL A 167 35.32 -50.73 -0.63
N MET A 168 34.86 -51.80 0.01
CA MET A 168 33.66 -51.84 0.86
C MET A 168 33.98 -52.47 2.21
N ASP A 169 33.52 -51.87 3.30
CA ASP A 169 33.95 -52.25 4.66
C ASP A 169 33.69 -53.74 5.04
N ASN A 170 34.63 -54.32 5.80
CA ASN A 170 35.07 -55.73 5.78
C ASN A 170 34.10 -56.79 6.37
N THR A 171 32.89 -56.42 6.79
CA THR A 171 32.10 -57.30 7.71
C THR A 171 30.90 -58.02 7.12
N LEU A 172 30.53 -57.82 5.85
CA LEU A 172 29.28 -58.38 5.32
C LEU A 172 29.39 -59.10 3.95
N LEU A 173 30.48 -59.03 3.17
CA LEU A 173 30.46 -59.57 1.79
C LEU A 173 30.17 -61.08 1.70
N LEU A 174 30.76 -61.90 2.59
CA LEU A 174 30.64 -63.37 2.57
C LEU A 174 29.36 -63.92 3.21
N THR A 175 28.71 -63.16 4.10
CA THR A 175 27.46 -63.57 4.78
C THR A 175 26.21 -62.99 4.12
N THR A 176 26.33 -61.95 3.30
CA THR A 176 25.21 -61.06 2.95
C THR A 176 24.76 -61.16 1.50
N PHE A 177 25.65 -61.59 0.59
CA PHE A 177 25.33 -61.83 -0.82
C PHE A 177 25.21 -63.32 -1.18
N GLY A 178 25.30 -64.20 -0.17
CA GLY A 178 25.55 -65.64 -0.33
C GLY A 178 24.44 -66.52 -0.92
N ARG A 179 23.39 -65.97 -1.57
CA ARG A 179 22.42 -66.77 -2.36
C ARG A 179 21.42 -65.98 -3.20
N SER A 180 21.19 -64.69 -2.94
CA SER A 180 20.28 -63.84 -3.72
C SER A 180 20.95 -62.51 -4.08
N ALA A 181 20.83 -62.10 -5.35
CA ALA A 181 21.33 -60.82 -5.86
C ALA A 181 20.46 -59.66 -5.34
N GLU A 182 20.55 -59.38 -4.05
CA GLU A 182 19.81 -58.28 -3.42
C GLU A 182 20.64 -57.00 -3.41
N THR A 183 19.99 -55.88 -3.69
CA THR A 183 20.58 -54.56 -3.50
C THR A 183 20.68 -54.26 -2.01
N ARG A 184 21.85 -53.83 -1.55
CA ARG A 184 22.06 -53.45 -0.15
C ARG A 184 22.79 -52.13 0.00
N THR A 185 22.54 -51.45 1.12
CA THR A 185 23.30 -50.25 1.47
C THR A 185 24.65 -50.68 2.07
N VAL A 186 25.73 -50.23 1.46
CA VAL A 186 27.11 -50.46 1.91
C VAL A 186 27.78 -49.13 2.26
N THR A 187 28.81 -49.19 3.09
CA THR A 187 29.70 -48.06 3.38
C THR A 187 30.98 -48.23 2.56
N LEU A 188 31.31 -47.23 1.77
CA LEU A 188 32.54 -47.19 0.97
C LEU A 188 33.74 -46.81 1.85
N ALA A 189 34.95 -47.08 1.37
CA ALA A 189 36.19 -46.79 2.10
C ALA A 189 36.39 -45.31 2.48
N ASP A 190 35.69 -44.39 1.82
CA ASP A 190 35.68 -42.95 2.14
C ASP A 190 34.64 -42.57 3.22
N GLY A 191 33.93 -43.54 3.79
CA GLY A 191 32.86 -43.36 4.78
C GLY A 191 31.51 -42.99 4.18
N SER A 192 31.40 -42.84 2.86
CA SER A 192 30.13 -42.53 2.19
C SER A 192 29.24 -43.76 2.05
N LYS A 193 27.92 -43.56 2.07
CA LYS A 193 26.94 -44.64 1.89
C LYS A 193 26.59 -44.81 0.41
N ALA A 194 26.59 -46.04 -0.07
CA ALA A 194 26.22 -46.39 -1.44
C ALA A 194 25.23 -47.57 -1.45
N LEU A 195 24.47 -47.70 -2.53
CA LEU A 195 23.78 -48.95 -2.84
C LEU A 195 24.71 -49.83 -3.67
N ALA A 196 24.81 -51.11 -3.30
CA ALA A 196 25.60 -52.08 -4.03
C ALA A 196 24.80 -53.34 -4.35
N VAL A 197 25.07 -53.91 -5.53
CA VAL A 197 24.52 -55.18 -6.00
C VAL A 197 25.69 -56.06 -6.41
N HIS A 198 25.75 -57.29 -5.92
CA HIS A 198 26.75 -58.28 -6.31
C HIS A 198 26.07 -59.48 -6.98
N ARG A 199 26.63 -59.95 -8.10
CA ARG A 199 26.19 -61.16 -8.81
C ARG A 199 27.39 -62.06 -9.12
N ILE A 200 27.18 -63.36 -8.96
CA ILE A 200 28.19 -64.38 -9.26
C ILE A 200 28.18 -64.65 -10.77
N LEU A 201 29.36 -64.76 -11.38
CA LEU A 201 29.54 -65.07 -12.80
C LEU A 201 30.00 -66.53 -12.99
N LYS A 202 29.95 -67.06 -14.23
CA LYS A 202 30.52 -68.37 -14.54
C LYS A 202 32.05 -68.30 -14.60
N ALA A 203 32.72 -69.40 -14.24
CA ALA A 203 34.18 -69.52 -14.31
C ALA A 203 34.69 -69.22 -15.74
N PRO A 204 35.82 -68.49 -15.90
CA PRO A 204 36.82 -68.14 -14.88
C PRO A 204 36.55 -66.85 -14.08
N MET A 205 35.40 -66.16 -14.28
CA MET A 205 35.07 -64.93 -13.54
C MET A 205 34.43 -65.25 -12.18
N GLY A 206 34.76 -64.49 -11.12
CA GLY A 206 34.24 -64.72 -9.77
C GLY A 206 32.92 -63.99 -9.48
N GLY A 207 32.82 -62.72 -9.86
CA GLY A 207 31.58 -61.96 -9.71
C GLY A 207 31.66 -60.51 -10.20
N ILE A 208 30.49 -59.88 -10.32
CA ILE A 208 30.34 -58.47 -10.68
C ILE A 208 29.66 -57.71 -9.55
N THR A 209 30.21 -56.55 -9.20
CA THR A 209 29.69 -55.65 -8.17
C THR A 209 29.39 -54.29 -8.79
N LEU A 210 28.14 -53.87 -8.73
CA LEU A 210 27.72 -52.50 -9.06
C LEU A 210 27.62 -51.69 -7.78
N ILE A 211 28.14 -50.47 -7.80
CA ILE A 211 28.12 -49.54 -6.68
C ILE A 211 27.58 -48.20 -7.17
N GLN A 212 26.61 -47.63 -6.45
CA GLN A 212 26.09 -46.29 -6.72
C GLN A 212 25.98 -45.46 -5.43
N PRO A 213 26.66 -44.31 -5.34
CA PRO A 213 26.60 -43.44 -4.16
C PRO A 213 25.18 -42.93 -3.86
N ARG A 214 24.77 -42.92 -2.59
CA ARG A 214 23.47 -42.33 -2.18
C ARG A 214 23.36 -40.85 -2.52
N SER A 215 24.47 -40.11 -2.51
CA SER A 215 24.50 -38.69 -2.89
C SER A 215 24.05 -38.47 -4.33
N ALA A 216 24.34 -39.41 -5.23
CA ALA A 216 23.92 -39.35 -6.61
C ALA A 216 22.43 -39.74 -6.79
N ILE A 217 21.92 -40.65 -5.96
CA ILE A 217 20.50 -41.07 -5.96
C ILE A 217 19.60 -39.97 -5.39
N TYR A 218 19.95 -39.43 -4.22
CA TYR A 218 19.10 -38.48 -3.48
C TYR A 218 19.46 -37.00 -3.73
N GLY A 219 20.49 -36.69 -4.50
CA GLY A 219 20.98 -35.31 -4.66
C GLY A 219 19.93 -34.35 -5.25
N SER A 220 19.12 -34.81 -6.21
CA SER A 220 18.00 -34.03 -6.76
C SER A 220 16.85 -33.91 -5.77
N TRP A 221 16.50 -35.00 -5.09
CA TRP A 221 15.44 -35.03 -4.08
C TRP A 221 15.75 -34.11 -2.90
N GLN A 222 17.00 -34.08 -2.40
CA GLN A 222 17.41 -33.16 -1.34
C GLN A 222 17.23 -31.69 -1.74
N LYS A 223 17.53 -31.32 -2.99
CA LYS A 223 17.25 -29.97 -3.50
C LYS A 223 15.74 -29.68 -3.56
N THR A 224 14.94 -30.65 -3.99
CA THR A 224 13.48 -30.55 -4.01
C THR A 224 12.90 -30.41 -2.60
N VAL A 225 13.39 -31.19 -1.64
CA VAL A 225 13.02 -31.09 -0.21
C VAL A 225 13.37 -29.72 0.32
N ALA A 226 14.60 -29.24 0.12
CA ALA A 226 15.03 -27.92 0.57
C ALA A 226 14.12 -26.81 0.01
N LEU A 227 13.85 -26.81 -1.29
CA LEU A 227 12.96 -25.83 -1.92
C LEU A 227 11.54 -25.89 -1.33
N ASN A 228 10.94 -27.08 -1.19
CA ASN A 228 9.59 -27.23 -0.66
C ASN A 228 9.49 -26.79 0.80
N VAL A 229 10.48 -27.13 1.63
CA VAL A 229 10.55 -26.69 3.02
C VAL A 229 10.71 -25.17 3.11
N THR A 230 11.60 -24.57 2.31
CA THR A 230 11.76 -23.10 2.27
C THR A 230 10.49 -22.40 1.84
N LEU A 231 9.79 -22.89 0.80
CA LEU A 231 8.51 -22.33 0.35
C LEU A 231 7.40 -22.48 1.41
N TYR A 232 7.33 -23.62 2.09
CA TYR A 232 6.35 -23.85 3.15
C TYR A 232 6.58 -22.94 4.35
N VAL A 233 7.83 -22.83 4.82
CA VAL A 233 8.19 -21.93 5.93
C VAL A 233 7.92 -20.48 5.53
N GLY A 234 8.34 -20.05 4.33
CA GLY A 234 8.13 -18.69 3.85
C GLY A 234 6.65 -18.31 3.74
N THR A 235 5.81 -19.18 3.16
CA THR A 235 4.36 -18.93 3.05
C THR A 235 3.67 -18.96 4.42
N SER A 236 4.08 -19.87 5.31
CA SER A 236 3.57 -19.93 6.69
C SER A 236 3.91 -18.67 7.49
N SER A 237 5.14 -18.17 7.40
CA SER A 237 5.56 -16.92 8.06
C SER A 237 4.76 -15.72 7.56
N ILE A 238 4.54 -15.59 6.25
CA ILE A 238 3.72 -14.51 5.68
C ILE A 238 2.28 -14.59 6.20
N LEU A 239 1.67 -15.77 6.21
CA LEU A 239 0.31 -15.94 6.74
C LEU A 239 0.21 -15.56 8.22
N LEU A 240 1.19 -15.95 9.03
CA LEU A 240 1.25 -15.60 10.45
C LEU A 240 1.43 -14.09 10.67
N VAL A 241 2.23 -13.40 9.85
CA VAL A 241 2.39 -11.95 9.90
C VAL A 241 1.09 -11.23 9.55
N ILE A 242 0.40 -11.67 8.49
CA ILE A 242 -0.91 -11.12 8.09
C ILE A 242 -1.93 -11.34 9.23
N LEU A 243 -1.94 -12.53 9.81
CA LEU A 243 -2.81 -12.85 10.94
C LEU A 243 -2.53 -11.91 12.12
N TYR A 244 -1.27 -11.76 12.52
CA TYR A 244 -0.89 -10.84 13.59
C TYR A 244 -1.31 -9.39 13.28
N ALA A 245 -1.06 -8.91 12.06
CA ALA A 245 -1.42 -7.55 11.66
C ALA A 245 -2.95 -7.31 11.74
N TYR A 246 -3.75 -8.28 11.32
CA TYR A 246 -5.21 -8.22 11.40
C TYR A 246 -5.68 -8.10 12.85
N PHE A 247 -5.14 -8.91 13.77
CA PHE A 247 -5.51 -8.84 15.19
C PHE A 247 -5.01 -7.56 15.86
N ALA A 248 -3.80 -7.11 15.54
CA ALA A 248 -3.28 -5.84 16.03
C ALA A 248 -4.12 -4.64 15.53
N GLN A 249 -4.65 -4.69 14.30
CA GLN A 249 -5.58 -3.68 13.80
C GLN A 249 -6.94 -3.75 14.49
N ALA A 250 -7.48 -4.95 14.69
CA ALA A 250 -8.74 -5.16 15.39
C ALA A 250 -8.68 -4.65 16.84
N ALA A 251 -7.60 -4.93 17.55
CA ALA A 251 -7.37 -4.44 18.91
C ALA A 251 -7.28 -2.91 18.97
N ARG A 252 -6.49 -2.30 18.07
CA ARG A 252 -6.38 -0.83 17.97
C ARG A 252 -7.72 -0.14 17.70
N ALA A 253 -8.57 -0.74 16.86
CA ALA A 253 -9.91 -0.19 16.60
C ALA A 253 -10.79 -0.22 17.87
N GLN A 254 -10.75 -1.32 18.62
CA GLN A 254 -11.50 -1.41 19.89
C GLN A 254 -11.00 -0.43 20.96
N GLU A 255 -9.68 -0.19 21.03
CA GLU A 255 -9.11 0.82 21.92
C GLU A 255 -9.57 2.24 21.55
N ALA A 256 -9.62 2.57 20.26
CA ALA A 256 -10.10 3.88 19.79
C ALA A 256 -11.56 4.12 20.17
N ASP A 257 -12.43 3.12 20.01
CA ASP A 257 -13.84 3.20 20.41
C ASP A 257 -14.00 3.35 21.93
N ALA A 258 -13.18 2.63 22.71
CA ALA A 258 -13.18 2.76 24.16
C ALA A 258 -12.75 4.16 24.62
N ILE A 259 -11.70 4.72 23.99
CA ILE A 259 -11.22 6.09 24.26
C ILE A 259 -12.30 7.11 23.93
N ASN A 260 -12.98 7.00 22.78
CA ASN A 260 -14.06 7.91 22.38
C ASN A 260 -15.20 7.92 23.40
N LYS A 261 -15.63 6.75 23.90
CA LYS A 261 -16.65 6.66 24.95
C LYS A 261 -16.22 7.34 26.25
N VAL A 262 -14.96 7.19 26.65
CA VAL A 262 -14.42 7.86 27.85
C VAL A 262 -14.38 9.37 27.67
N ILE A 263 -13.96 9.85 26.50
CA ILE A 263 -13.93 11.28 26.16
C ILE A 263 -15.34 11.86 26.25
N GLN A 264 -16.33 11.21 25.64
CA GLN A 264 -17.73 11.68 25.64
C GLN A 264 -18.30 11.78 27.07
N ASN A 265 -18.08 10.77 27.91
CA ASN A 265 -18.50 10.80 29.32
C ASN A 265 -17.79 11.90 30.13
N ARG A 266 -16.51 12.16 29.87
CA ARG A 266 -15.76 13.24 30.53
C ARG A 266 -16.27 14.62 30.12
N PHE A 267 -16.58 14.82 28.83
CA PHE A 267 -17.18 16.05 28.32
C PHE A 267 -18.54 16.33 28.97
N ASP A 268 -19.42 15.33 29.04
CA ASP A 268 -20.74 15.47 29.68
C ASP A 268 -20.61 15.84 31.17
N THR A 269 -19.66 15.22 31.88
CA THR A 269 -19.42 15.50 33.30
C THR A 269 -18.90 16.93 33.54
N ALA A 270 -18.00 17.42 32.68
CA ALA A 270 -17.44 18.76 32.79
C ALA A 270 -18.49 19.86 32.53
N LEU A 271 -19.32 19.68 31.50
CA LEU A 271 -20.39 20.60 31.14
C LEU A 271 -21.45 20.71 32.25
N SER A 272 -21.89 19.56 32.79
CA SER A 272 -22.89 19.52 33.87
C SER A 272 -22.42 20.26 35.14
N ARG A 273 -21.15 20.10 35.55
CA ARG A 273 -20.60 20.83 36.71
C ARG A 273 -20.49 22.34 36.49
N GLY A 274 -20.25 22.77 35.26
CA GLY A 274 -20.13 24.19 34.91
C GLY A 274 -21.45 24.94 34.73
N LYS A 275 -22.61 24.28 34.94
CA LYS A 275 -23.94 24.77 34.52
C LYS A 275 -23.92 25.28 33.07
N ALA A 276 -23.13 24.60 32.24
CA ALA A 276 -22.92 24.97 30.85
C ALA A 276 -23.45 23.86 29.97
N ALA A 277 -24.11 24.23 28.88
CA ALA A 277 -24.68 23.29 27.94
C ALA A 277 -24.20 23.57 26.53
N LEU A 278 -23.81 22.51 25.82
CA LEU A 278 -23.43 22.59 24.41
C LEU A 278 -24.66 22.37 23.53
N TRP A 279 -24.76 23.13 22.46
CA TRP A 279 -25.72 22.94 21.39
C TRP A 279 -25.08 23.26 20.04
N ASP A 280 -25.55 22.59 19.00
CA ASP A 280 -25.17 22.82 17.61
C ASP A 280 -26.45 22.99 16.79
N TRP A 281 -26.55 24.10 16.06
CA TRP A 281 -27.66 24.38 15.19
C TRP A 281 -27.22 24.37 13.74
N ASP A 282 -27.70 23.37 13.00
CA ASP A 282 -27.66 23.34 11.54
C ASP A 282 -28.64 24.38 10.97
N LEU A 283 -28.08 25.49 10.49
CA LEU A 283 -28.83 26.62 9.94
C LEU A 283 -29.48 26.29 8.58
N SER A 284 -28.95 25.29 7.86
CA SER A 284 -29.46 24.89 6.55
C SER A 284 -30.72 24.03 6.68
N ARG A 285 -30.75 23.14 7.67
CA ARG A 285 -31.85 22.19 7.90
C ARG A 285 -32.79 22.61 9.02
N GLY A 286 -32.44 23.63 9.79
CA GLY A 286 -33.23 24.10 10.94
C GLY A 286 -33.29 23.08 12.07
N LYS A 287 -32.20 22.33 12.28
CA LYS A 287 -32.12 21.25 13.27
C LYS A 287 -31.11 21.57 14.36
N PHE A 288 -31.50 21.29 15.60
CA PHE A 288 -30.66 21.47 16.77
C PHE A 288 -30.19 20.11 17.30
N TYR A 289 -28.90 20.00 17.53
CA TYR A 289 -28.32 19.01 18.43
C TYR A 289 -28.13 19.64 19.80
N TRP A 290 -28.64 18.98 20.83
CA TRP A 290 -28.50 19.37 22.22
C TRP A 290 -27.68 18.32 22.96
N SER A 291 -26.66 18.77 23.69
CA SER A 291 -25.98 17.92 24.65
C SER A 291 -26.93 17.51 25.78
N ARG A 292 -26.62 16.41 26.48
CA ARG A 292 -27.39 15.97 27.66
C ARG A 292 -27.49 17.05 28.73
N SER A 293 -26.44 17.86 28.88
CA SER A 293 -26.43 19.01 29.80
C SER A 293 -27.42 20.11 29.41
N MET A 294 -27.73 20.29 28.11
CA MET A 294 -28.73 21.26 27.64
C MET A 294 -30.15 20.87 28.07
N PHE A 295 -30.50 19.59 27.93
CA PHE A 295 -31.75 19.05 28.46
C PHE A 295 -31.80 19.22 29.98
N GLY A 296 -30.69 18.93 30.67
CA GLY A 296 -30.57 19.11 32.12
C GLY A 296 -30.77 20.55 32.62
N LEU A 297 -30.27 21.57 31.90
CA LEU A 297 -30.47 22.98 32.25
C LEU A 297 -31.95 23.40 32.21
N LEU A 298 -32.76 22.75 31.39
CA LEU A 298 -34.18 23.03 31.23
C LEU A 298 -35.08 22.01 31.96
N GLY A 299 -34.50 21.04 32.68
CA GLY A 299 -35.25 20.00 33.38
C GLY A 299 -35.96 19.00 32.44
N LEU A 300 -35.50 18.89 31.18
CA LEU A 300 -36.10 18.02 30.17
C LEU A 300 -35.41 16.64 30.12
N GLU A 301 -36.14 15.63 29.68
CA GLU A 301 -35.59 14.28 29.46
C GLU A 301 -34.64 14.28 28.24
N PRO A 302 -33.43 13.71 28.36
CA PRO A 302 -32.47 13.65 27.26
C PRO A 302 -32.99 12.85 26.06
N ARG A 303 -32.76 13.36 24.84
CA ARG A 303 -33.08 12.66 23.59
C ARG A 303 -31.88 12.69 22.66
N ASP A 304 -31.66 11.58 21.95
CA ASP A 304 -30.58 11.47 20.94
C ASP A 304 -31.03 11.94 19.54
N GLU A 305 -32.29 12.36 19.39
CA GLU A 305 -32.84 12.90 18.15
C GLU A 305 -32.54 14.40 18.01
N MET A 306 -32.30 14.84 16.78
CA MET A 306 -32.17 16.26 16.48
C MET A 306 -33.52 16.96 16.60
N LEU A 307 -33.57 18.05 17.37
CA LEU A 307 -34.75 18.85 17.62
C LEU A 307 -35.04 19.78 16.44
N GLY A 308 -36.32 19.96 16.13
CA GLY A 308 -36.74 20.92 15.10
C GLY A 308 -36.72 22.36 15.61
N PHE A 309 -36.47 23.32 14.72
CA PHE A 309 -36.54 24.75 15.02
C PHE A 309 -37.81 25.17 15.78
N GLY A 310 -38.98 24.66 15.36
CA GLY A 310 -40.26 24.98 15.99
C GLY A 310 -40.45 24.41 17.40
N GLU A 311 -39.68 23.39 17.78
CA GLU A 311 -39.70 22.83 19.14
C GLU A 311 -38.89 23.71 20.08
N VAL A 312 -37.68 24.08 19.65
CA VAL A 312 -36.78 24.96 20.43
C VAL A 312 -37.37 26.36 20.59
N SER A 313 -37.97 26.92 19.53
CA SER A 313 -38.55 28.27 19.57
C SER A 313 -39.71 28.43 20.55
N LYS A 314 -40.46 27.36 20.87
CA LYS A 314 -41.55 27.41 21.85
C LYS A 314 -41.06 27.56 23.29
N LEU A 315 -39.82 27.15 23.54
CA LEU A 315 -39.21 27.21 24.87
C LEU A 315 -38.62 28.59 25.15
N VAL A 316 -38.45 29.46 24.15
CA VAL A 316 -37.91 30.82 24.32
C VAL A 316 -39.03 31.79 24.67
N HIS A 317 -38.77 32.71 25.60
CA HIS A 317 -39.76 33.71 26.03
C HIS A 317 -40.16 34.64 24.86
N PRO A 318 -41.47 34.86 24.59
CA PRO A 318 -41.94 35.62 23.44
C PRO A 318 -41.45 37.07 23.33
N GLU A 319 -41.10 37.70 24.45
CA GLU A 319 -40.65 39.10 24.51
C GLU A 319 -39.13 39.30 24.40
N ASP A 320 -38.32 38.23 24.44
CA ASP A 320 -36.87 38.37 24.55
C ASP A 320 -36.13 38.25 23.21
N THR A 321 -36.30 37.12 22.50
CA THR A 321 -35.49 36.82 21.31
C THR A 321 -36.27 36.00 20.30
N ASP A 322 -36.29 36.48 19.05
CA ASP A 322 -36.77 35.72 17.90
C ASP A 322 -35.58 34.98 17.26
N LEU A 323 -35.57 33.65 17.44
CA LEU A 323 -34.53 32.79 16.86
C LEU A 323 -34.48 32.87 15.33
N TYR A 324 -35.61 33.17 14.65
CA TYR A 324 -35.63 33.32 13.20
C TYR A 324 -34.91 34.61 12.76
N ALA A 325 -35.12 35.71 13.50
CA ALA A 325 -34.38 36.94 13.28
C ALA A 325 -32.88 36.76 13.54
N LEU A 326 -32.53 35.98 14.57
CA LEU A 326 -31.15 35.64 14.90
C LEU A 326 -30.45 34.84 13.80
N ALA A 327 -31.10 33.80 13.25
CA ALA A 327 -30.57 33.04 12.11
C ALA A 327 -30.32 33.92 10.89
N ASN A 328 -31.24 34.84 10.58
CA ASN A 328 -31.08 35.78 9.47
C ASN A 328 -29.91 36.75 9.69
N GLN A 329 -29.71 37.26 10.91
CA GLN A 329 -28.57 38.12 11.22
C GLN A 329 -27.23 37.39 11.03
N VAL A 330 -27.16 36.13 11.42
CA VAL A 330 -25.93 35.32 11.28
C VAL A 330 -25.61 35.04 9.81
N LEU A 331 -26.62 34.63 9.04
CA LEU A 331 -26.45 34.26 7.62
C LEU A 331 -26.28 35.46 6.69
N VAL A 332 -26.99 36.57 6.93
CA VAL A 332 -27.02 37.74 6.05
C VAL A 332 -25.99 38.80 6.46
N GLU A 333 -25.86 39.09 7.76
CA GLU A 333 -24.93 40.12 8.25
C GLU A 333 -23.51 39.60 8.50
N LYS A 334 -23.27 38.28 8.25
CA LYS A 334 -21.97 37.60 8.45
C LYS A 334 -21.36 37.85 9.84
N ARG A 335 -22.17 37.80 10.89
CA ARG A 335 -21.65 37.88 12.26
C ARG A 335 -21.03 36.54 12.67
N PRO A 336 -19.71 36.49 12.98
CA PRO A 336 -19.05 35.22 13.27
C PRO A 336 -19.36 34.68 14.67
N PHE A 337 -19.88 35.51 15.58
CA PHE A 337 -20.25 35.11 16.93
C PHE A 337 -21.57 35.77 17.40
N ILE A 338 -22.23 35.11 18.34
CA ILE A 338 -23.44 35.57 19.03
C ILE A 338 -23.16 35.54 20.53
N ASP A 339 -23.58 36.58 21.24
CA ASP A 339 -23.67 36.61 22.71
C ASP A 339 -24.99 37.28 23.09
N GLN A 340 -25.96 36.48 23.52
CA GLN A 340 -27.30 36.97 23.87
C GLN A 340 -27.80 36.35 25.16
N ALA A 341 -28.51 37.16 25.93
CA ALA A 341 -29.20 36.75 27.14
C ALA A 341 -30.71 36.76 26.88
N PHE A 342 -31.38 35.64 27.14
CA PHE A 342 -32.81 35.47 26.94
C PHE A 342 -33.36 34.45 27.93
N ARG A 343 -34.67 34.49 28.15
CA ARG A 343 -35.34 33.54 29.03
C ARG A 343 -35.80 32.32 28.25
N MET A 344 -35.56 31.14 28.83
CA MET A 344 -36.17 29.89 28.38
C MET A 344 -37.05 29.28 29.47
N GLN A 345 -38.08 28.57 29.05
CA GLN A 345 -39.01 27.88 29.93
C GLN A 345 -38.41 26.55 30.39
N HIS A 346 -38.34 26.38 31.72
CA HIS A 346 -37.97 25.14 32.37
C HIS A 346 -39.17 24.17 32.39
N ALA A 347 -38.93 22.87 32.56
CA ALA A 347 -39.98 21.85 32.65
C ALA A 347 -40.97 22.12 33.81
N ASP A 348 -40.51 22.77 34.88
CA ASP A 348 -41.35 23.18 36.03
C ASP A 348 -42.18 24.46 35.78
N GLY A 349 -42.06 25.05 34.58
CA GLY A 349 -42.86 26.21 34.14
C GLY A 349 -42.29 27.58 34.50
N ASN A 350 -41.19 27.67 35.27
CA ASN A 350 -40.48 28.91 35.55
C ASN A 350 -39.55 29.35 34.39
N TRP A 351 -39.19 30.63 34.38
CA TRP A 351 -38.28 31.22 33.40
C TRP A 351 -36.85 31.26 33.93
N VAL A 352 -35.92 30.69 33.17
CA VAL A 352 -34.49 30.69 33.48
C VAL A 352 -33.80 31.67 32.55
N TRP A 353 -33.01 32.60 33.10
CA TRP A 353 -32.21 33.50 32.29
C TRP A 353 -30.97 32.78 31.79
N LEU A 354 -30.88 32.60 30.49
CA LEU A 354 -29.78 31.91 29.84
C LEU A 354 -28.98 32.90 29.00
N ARG A 355 -27.66 32.80 29.07
CA ARG A 355 -26.74 33.49 28.18
C ARG A 355 -26.15 32.49 27.21
N ALA A 356 -26.51 32.60 25.95
CA ALA A 356 -25.99 31.76 24.88
C ALA A 356 -24.85 32.48 24.17
N ARG A 357 -23.70 31.82 24.08
CA ARG A 357 -22.54 32.25 23.30
C ARG A 357 -22.24 31.24 22.22
N ALA A 358 -22.26 31.66 20.97
CA ALA A 358 -22.10 30.76 19.84
C ALA A 358 -21.21 31.34 18.77
N GLN A 359 -20.56 30.46 18.00
CA GLN A 359 -19.75 30.80 16.86
C GLN A 359 -20.24 30.05 15.62
N VAL A 360 -20.15 30.69 14.46
CA VAL A 360 -20.42 30.04 13.18
C VAL A 360 -19.22 29.19 12.78
N VAL A 361 -19.46 27.92 12.50
CA VAL A 361 -18.47 26.95 12.02
C VAL A 361 -19.01 26.32 10.74
N GLU A 362 -18.17 26.16 9.73
CA GLU A 362 -18.55 25.43 8.52
C GLU A 362 -18.24 23.94 8.70
N ASN A 363 -19.22 23.09 8.39
CA ASN A 363 -19.02 21.65 8.38
C ASN A 363 -18.21 21.22 7.14
N LEU A 364 -17.77 19.96 7.07
CA LEU A 364 -16.99 19.38 5.95
C LEU A 364 -17.63 19.57 4.56
N ASN A 365 -18.94 19.77 4.51
CA ASN A 365 -19.72 20.00 3.29
C ASN A 365 -19.92 21.49 2.95
N GLY A 366 -19.35 22.42 3.73
CA GLY A 366 -19.55 23.86 3.58
C GLY A 366 -20.89 24.38 4.09
N GLU A 367 -21.65 23.57 4.82
CA GLU A 367 -22.92 23.99 5.44
C GLU A 367 -22.63 24.76 6.75
N PRO A 368 -23.25 25.94 6.98
CA PRO A 368 -23.02 26.72 8.18
C PRO A 368 -23.74 26.14 9.40
N HIS A 369 -22.98 25.87 10.45
CA HIS A 369 -23.44 25.44 11.76
C HIS A 369 -23.19 26.54 12.80
N LEU A 370 -24.12 26.71 13.72
CA LEU A 370 -23.95 27.62 14.86
C LEU A 370 -23.75 26.78 16.12
N ILE A 371 -22.50 26.69 16.58
CA ILE A 371 -22.12 25.88 17.73
C ILE A 371 -21.91 26.80 18.92
N GLY A 372 -22.60 26.51 20.02
CA GLY A 372 -22.61 27.40 21.18
C GLY A 372 -22.69 26.71 22.52
N ILE A 373 -22.30 27.48 23.54
CA ILE A 373 -22.44 27.14 24.95
C ILE A 373 -23.49 28.07 25.55
N THR A 374 -24.37 27.50 26.36
CA THR A 374 -25.37 28.23 27.14
C THR A 374 -25.08 28.09 28.62
N VAL A 375 -25.16 29.21 29.36
CA VAL A 375 -24.95 29.26 30.81
C VAL A 375 -26.14 29.96 31.47
N ASP A 376 -26.56 29.51 32.65
CA ASP A 376 -27.57 30.18 33.48
C ASP A 376 -27.00 31.42 34.17
N ILE A 377 -27.61 32.59 33.94
CA ILE A 377 -27.22 33.91 34.46
C ILE A 377 -28.31 34.54 35.36
N THR A 378 -29.26 33.74 35.85
CA THR A 378 -30.38 34.22 36.68
C THR A 378 -29.91 34.98 37.93
N GLU A 379 -28.80 34.55 38.53
CA GLU A 379 -28.19 35.19 39.71
C GLU A 379 -27.55 36.55 39.40
N GLU A 380 -26.98 36.73 38.20
CA GLU A 380 -26.30 37.96 37.78
C GLU A 380 -27.28 39.14 37.59
N GLN A 381 -28.49 38.86 37.09
CA GLN A 381 -29.53 39.90 36.88
C GLN A 381 -30.11 40.44 38.20
N ALA A 382 -30.13 39.62 39.27
CA ALA A 382 -30.56 40.07 40.59
C ALA A 382 -29.63 41.14 41.19
N VAL A 383 -28.33 41.10 40.85
CA VAL A 383 -27.31 42.06 41.33
C VAL A 383 -27.52 43.45 40.71
N LYS A 384 -28.01 43.54 39.47
CA LYS A 384 -28.19 44.82 38.77
C LYS A 384 -29.30 45.69 39.37
N GLN A 385 -30.33 45.07 39.96
CA GLN A 385 -31.38 45.76 40.71
C GLN A 385 -30.86 46.43 42.01
N GLN A 386 -29.70 46.01 42.52
CA GLN A 386 -29.03 46.61 43.68
C GLN A 386 -28.50 48.03 43.41
N SER A 387 -28.33 48.44 42.15
CA SER A 387 -27.83 49.78 41.82
C SER A 387 -28.79 50.91 42.21
N LYS A 388 -30.09 50.64 42.37
CA LYS A 388 -31.05 51.64 42.87
C LYS A 388 -30.94 51.87 44.39
N ARG A 389 -30.28 50.98 45.13
CA ARG A 389 -29.84 51.21 46.52
C ARG A 389 -28.64 52.19 46.59
N HIS A 390 -28.00 52.53 45.46
CA HIS A 390 -26.73 53.29 45.44
C HIS A 390 -26.85 54.76 45.88
N ASP A 391 -27.99 55.42 45.77
CA ASP A 391 -28.12 56.83 46.19
C ASP A 391 -28.14 56.98 47.72
N MET A 392 -28.74 56.03 48.43
CA MET A 392 -28.60 55.90 49.89
C MET A 392 -27.17 55.46 50.25
N ARG A 393 -26.58 54.62 49.40
CA ARG A 393 -25.18 54.22 49.48
C ARG A 393 -24.20 55.35 49.21
N LEU A 394 -24.55 56.50 48.59
CA LEU A 394 -23.58 57.57 48.27
C LEU A 394 -23.10 58.31 49.53
N ARG A 395 -24.00 58.56 50.50
CA ARG A 395 -23.63 59.10 51.82
C ARG A 395 -22.87 58.06 52.64
N ASP A 396 -23.32 56.82 52.61
CA ASP A 396 -22.63 55.68 53.22
C ASP A 396 -21.28 55.39 52.52
N ALA A 397 -21.15 55.76 51.25
CA ALA A 397 -19.98 55.59 50.42
C ALA A 397 -18.96 56.65 50.74
N ILE A 398 -19.32 57.94 50.90
CA ILE A 398 -18.36 58.97 51.32
C ILE A 398 -17.75 58.60 52.68
N GLU A 399 -18.55 58.06 53.60
CA GLU A 399 -18.08 57.62 54.91
C GLU A 399 -17.23 56.34 54.87
N ASN A 400 -17.58 55.39 54.00
CA ASN A 400 -16.78 54.19 53.72
C ASN A 400 -15.74 54.38 52.60
N LEU A 401 -15.52 55.60 52.10
CA LEU A 401 -14.53 55.84 51.06
C LEU A 401 -13.19 55.40 51.64
N SER A 402 -12.50 54.52 50.91
CA SER A 402 -11.16 54.04 51.30
C SER A 402 -10.10 55.15 51.21
N GLU A 403 -10.49 56.29 50.64
CA GLU A 403 -9.69 57.50 50.46
C GLU A 403 -10.05 58.52 51.53
N ALA A 404 -9.07 59.26 51.98
CA ALA A 404 -9.27 60.37 52.90
C ALA A 404 -10.04 61.48 52.18
N PHE A 405 -11.26 61.77 52.60
CA PHE A 405 -12.08 62.84 52.03
C PHE A 405 -12.26 63.94 53.06
N VAL A 406 -11.95 65.18 52.68
CA VAL A 406 -12.19 66.35 53.49
C VAL A 406 -12.65 67.52 52.63
N LEU A 407 -13.67 68.22 53.10
CA LEU A 407 -14.24 69.39 52.45
C LEU A 407 -14.17 70.57 53.40
N TRP A 408 -13.60 71.67 52.93
CA TRP A 408 -13.45 72.93 53.65
C TRP A 408 -14.28 74.02 52.98
N ASP A 409 -14.82 74.94 53.78
CA ASP A 409 -15.50 76.13 53.30
C ASP A 409 -14.49 77.24 52.91
N SER A 410 -15.00 78.37 52.42
CA SER A 410 -14.20 79.52 51.98
C SER A 410 -13.46 80.23 53.12
N GLU A 411 -13.88 80.04 54.37
CA GLU A 411 -13.23 80.55 55.60
C GLU A 411 -12.25 79.53 56.19
N LYS A 412 -11.93 78.45 55.45
CA LYS A 412 -11.09 77.32 55.88
C LYS A 412 -11.61 76.60 57.11
N ARG A 413 -12.93 76.49 57.26
CA ARG A 413 -13.56 75.64 58.27
C ARG A 413 -14.05 74.33 57.68
N LEU A 414 -14.01 73.27 58.49
CA LEU A 414 -14.36 71.93 58.05
C LEU A 414 -15.87 71.81 57.77
N VAL A 415 -16.27 71.45 56.55
CA VAL A 415 -17.69 71.21 56.17
C VAL A 415 -18.05 69.75 56.41
N MET A 416 -17.20 68.83 55.95
CA MET A 416 -17.33 67.41 56.22
C MET A 416 -15.98 66.70 56.04
N SER A 417 -15.77 65.64 56.81
CA SER A 417 -14.65 64.71 56.63
C SER A 417 -15.16 63.31 56.88
N ASN A 418 -14.63 62.33 56.14
CA ASN A 418 -14.91 60.92 56.46
C ASN A 418 -13.96 60.39 57.54
N SER A 419 -14.30 59.24 58.12
CA SER A 419 -13.45 58.54 59.10
C SER A 419 -12.03 58.21 58.58
N LYS A 420 -11.87 58.00 57.27
CA LYS A 420 -10.58 57.67 56.67
C LYS A 420 -9.58 58.82 56.71
N PHE A 421 -10.05 60.05 56.50
CA PHE A 421 -9.24 61.26 56.66
C PHE A 421 -8.68 61.36 58.09
N GLN A 422 -9.51 61.07 59.09
CA GLN A 422 -9.10 61.10 60.51
C GLN A 422 -8.08 60.00 60.83
N GLN A 423 -8.31 58.77 60.37
CA GLN A 423 -7.38 57.65 60.61
C GLN A 423 -6.03 57.84 59.92
N LEU A 424 -6.04 58.34 58.68
CA LEU A 424 -4.83 58.52 57.88
C LEU A 424 -3.92 59.61 58.45
N HIS A 425 -4.52 60.69 58.97
CA HIS A 425 -3.79 61.77 59.63
C HIS A 425 -3.58 61.56 61.13
N GLY A 426 -4.15 60.50 61.73
CA GLY A 426 -4.00 60.18 63.15
C GLY A 426 -4.79 61.11 64.09
N LEU A 427 -5.85 61.73 63.59
CA LEU A 427 -6.64 62.74 64.30
C LEU A 427 -7.60 62.11 65.33
N LYS A 428 -7.79 62.80 66.46
CA LYS A 428 -8.83 62.45 67.44
C LYS A 428 -10.19 63.00 66.98
N LEU A 429 -11.29 62.29 67.30
CA LEU A 429 -12.65 62.62 66.86
C LEU A 429 -13.10 64.04 67.24
N GLU A 430 -12.55 64.61 68.31
CA GLU A 430 -12.89 65.97 68.78
C GLU A 430 -12.22 67.08 67.96
N SER A 431 -11.11 66.76 67.29
CA SER A 431 -10.33 67.72 66.50
C SER A 431 -10.91 67.95 65.09
N ALA A 432 -11.68 67.00 64.56
CA ALA A 432 -12.22 67.02 63.19
C ALA A 432 -13.75 67.18 63.16
N ARG A 433 -14.27 68.15 63.90
CA ARG A 433 -15.71 68.49 63.92
C ARG A 433 -16.06 69.48 62.81
N PRO A 434 -17.24 69.40 62.18
CA PRO A 434 -17.70 70.43 61.26
C PRO A 434 -17.63 71.82 61.92
N GLY A 435 -16.98 72.78 61.26
CA GLY A 435 -16.68 74.12 61.76
C GLY A 435 -15.26 74.30 62.33
N ALA A 436 -14.48 73.23 62.52
CA ALA A 436 -13.09 73.32 63.01
C ALA A 436 -12.18 74.06 62.01
N SER A 437 -11.22 74.84 62.52
CA SER A 437 -10.24 75.57 61.71
C SER A 437 -9.24 74.62 61.06
N TYR A 438 -8.84 74.90 59.83
CA TYR A 438 -7.84 74.13 59.10
C TYR A 438 -6.50 74.01 59.85
N ASP A 439 -6.00 75.10 60.43
CA ASP A 439 -4.69 75.12 61.09
C ASP A 439 -4.70 74.22 62.34
N ASP A 440 -5.77 74.26 63.15
CA ASP A 440 -5.95 73.41 64.33
C ASP A 440 -6.03 71.91 63.98
N VAL A 441 -6.65 71.58 62.84
CA VAL A 441 -6.79 70.19 62.37
C VAL A 441 -5.47 69.67 61.82
N MET A 442 -4.68 70.51 61.14
CA MET A 442 -3.41 70.11 60.53
C MET A 442 -2.25 70.05 61.52
N ASP A 443 -2.22 70.89 62.55
CA ASP A 443 -1.22 70.82 63.63
C ASP A 443 -1.36 69.53 64.46
N ALA A 444 -2.58 68.97 64.52
CA ALA A 444 -2.86 67.69 65.17
C ALA A 444 -2.56 66.46 64.29
N ALA A 445 -2.20 66.64 63.01
CA ALA A 445 -2.01 65.58 62.03
C ALA A 445 -0.54 65.08 61.93
N ARG A 446 -0.33 63.81 61.55
CA ARG A 446 1.00 63.25 61.26
C ARG A 446 1.67 63.89 60.03
N THR A 447 2.99 64.10 60.10
CA THR A 447 3.80 64.74 59.03
C THR A 447 4.43 63.72 58.08
N PRO A 448 4.31 63.83 56.74
CA PRO A 448 4.94 62.92 55.78
C PRO A 448 6.45 63.19 55.56
N MET A 449 7.27 62.13 55.41
CA MET A 449 8.74 62.22 55.28
C MET A 449 9.27 62.41 53.84
N VAL A 450 8.58 61.96 52.79
CA VAL A 450 9.03 62.13 51.39
C VAL A 450 7.92 62.70 50.53
N ARG A 451 8.10 63.97 50.13
CA ARG A 451 7.21 64.71 49.24
C ARG A 451 7.83 64.76 47.85
N GLN A 452 7.37 63.91 46.92
CA GLN A 452 7.76 64.06 45.51
C GLN A 452 6.72 64.99 44.85
N GLN A 453 7.06 66.27 44.78
CA GLN A 453 6.15 67.28 44.27
C GLN A 453 6.10 67.21 42.74
N MET A 454 5.10 66.53 42.17
CA MET A 454 4.70 66.75 40.78
C MET A 454 3.70 67.91 40.74
N ILE A 455 4.16 69.11 40.40
CA ILE A 455 3.26 70.21 40.07
C ILE A 455 2.68 69.93 38.69
N SER A 456 1.54 69.23 38.61
CA SER A 456 0.75 69.23 37.39
C SER A 456 -0.06 70.53 37.33
N THR A 457 0.58 71.63 36.92
CA THR A 457 -0.15 72.77 36.34
C THR A 457 -0.65 72.35 34.97
N ALA A 458 -1.84 71.76 34.90
CA ALA A 458 -2.59 71.76 33.66
C ALA A 458 -2.90 73.24 33.32
N PRO A 459 -2.53 73.74 32.13
CA PRO A 459 -2.76 75.14 31.78
C PRO A 459 -4.27 75.38 31.66
N GLY A 460 -4.87 76.05 32.66
CA GLY A 460 -6.26 76.50 32.61
C GLY A 460 -7.10 76.30 33.87
N GLU A 461 -6.66 75.54 34.88
CA GLU A 461 -7.41 75.36 36.13
C GLU A 461 -6.71 76.06 37.32
N GLU A 462 -7.08 77.32 37.59
CA GLU A 462 -6.68 78.02 38.81
C GLU A 462 -7.23 77.28 40.05
N GLY A 463 -6.36 76.55 40.75
CA GLY A 463 -6.64 76.05 42.10
C GLY A 463 -6.70 74.53 42.29
N ALA A 464 -6.38 73.72 41.27
CA ALA A 464 -6.20 72.27 41.43
C ALA A 464 -4.73 71.92 41.69
N ARG A 465 -4.44 71.17 42.75
CA ARG A 465 -3.08 70.68 43.08
C ARG A 465 -3.13 69.17 43.28
N SER A 466 -2.33 68.44 42.52
CA SER A 466 -2.10 67.00 42.73
C SER A 466 -0.67 66.80 43.23
N MET A 467 -0.46 65.93 44.20
CA MET A 467 0.88 65.56 44.66
C MET A 467 0.91 64.11 45.13
N GLU A 468 2.06 63.46 44.96
CA GLU A 468 2.30 62.12 45.49
C GLU A 468 3.25 62.20 46.69
N ALA A 469 2.91 61.49 47.75
CA ALA A 469 3.70 61.43 48.97
C ALA A 469 3.77 59.98 49.45
N GLN A 470 4.96 59.55 49.90
CA GLN A 470 5.11 58.28 50.57
C GLN A 470 5.12 58.52 52.09
N LEU A 471 4.26 57.81 52.81
CA LEU A 471 4.20 57.84 54.27
C LEU A 471 5.36 57.07 54.89
N ASP A 472 5.59 57.30 56.19
CA ASP A 472 6.62 56.65 57.01
C ASP A 472 6.48 55.12 57.08
N ASP A 473 5.25 54.61 56.91
CA ASP A 473 4.92 53.19 56.87
C ASP A 473 5.02 52.54 55.47
N GLY A 474 5.47 53.29 54.47
CA GLY A 474 5.71 52.81 53.11
C GLY A 474 4.51 52.88 52.16
N ARG A 475 3.32 53.30 52.62
CA ARG A 475 2.15 53.52 51.76
C ARG A 475 2.31 54.73 50.85
N TRP A 476 1.78 54.64 49.63
CA TRP A 476 1.79 55.72 48.65
C TRP A 476 0.45 56.45 48.62
N LEU A 477 0.47 57.76 48.80
CA LEU A 477 -0.71 58.61 48.75
C LEU A 477 -0.63 59.58 47.57
N GLN A 478 -1.73 59.70 46.83
CA GLN A 478 -1.96 60.79 45.90
C GLN A 478 -2.98 61.75 46.51
N ILE A 479 -2.56 62.99 46.76
CA ILE A 479 -3.40 64.04 47.36
C ILE A 479 -3.81 64.99 46.25
N ASN A 480 -5.12 65.10 46.03
CA ASN A 480 -5.74 65.98 45.05
C ASN A 480 -6.59 67.02 45.76
N GLU A 481 -6.16 68.28 45.67
CA GLU A 481 -6.90 69.44 46.18
C GLU A 481 -7.57 70.16 45.02
N ARG A 482 -8.85 70.52 45.19
CA ARG A 482 -9.60 71.33 44.24
C ARG A 482 -10.39 72.40 44.97
N ARG A 483 -10.44 73.61 44.41
CA ARG A 483 -11.37 74.64 44.89
C ARG A 483 -12.80 74.28 44.52
N THR A 484 -13.72 74.47 45.46
CA THR A 484 -15.15 74.36 45.20
C THR A 484 -15.67 75.70 44.64
N LYS A 485 -16.81 75.65 43.96
CA LYS A 485 -17.44 76.85 43.35
C LYS A 485 -17.79 77.94 44.36
N ASP A 486 -17.98 77.56 45.62
CA ASP A 486 -18.34 78.46 46.72
C ASP A 486 -17.12 79.04 47.45
N GLY A 487 -15.92 78.89 46.87
CA GLY A 487 -14.68 79.48 47.39
C GLY A 487 -13.96 78.62 48.43
N GLY A 488 -14.57 77.52 48.87
CA GLY A 488 -13.91 76.49 49.69
C GLY A 488 -12.99 75.58 48.88
N PHE A 489 -12.53 74.49 49.50
CA PHE A 489 -11.73 73.49 48.79
C PHE A 489 -11.98 72.08 49.32
N VAL A 490 -11.99 71.12 48.41
CA VAL A 490 -12.06 69.70 48.71
C VAL A 490 -10.67 69.10 48.53
N SER A 491 -10.23 68.31 49.50
CA SER A 491 -9.02 67.51 49.40
C SER A 491 -9.38 66.04 49.49
N VAL A 492 -8.87 65.27 48.53
CA VAL A 492 -9.03 63.83 48.47
C VAL A 492 -7.64 63.21 48.47
N GLY A 493 -7.33 62.44 49.52
CA GLY A 493 -6.11 61.67 49.65
C GLY A 493 -6.36 60.20 49.33
N THR A 494 -5.95 59.77 48.14
CA THR A 494 -6.10 58.40 47.64
C THR A 494 -4.89 57.56 48.00
N ASP A 495 -5.07 56.39 48.61
CA ASP A 495 -4.00 55.40 48.74
C ASP A 495 -3.80 54.68 47.40
N ILE A 496 -2.75 55.05 46.68
CA ILE A 496 -2.43 54.50 45.36
C ILE A 496 -1.51 53.29 45.44
N THR A 497 -1.28 52.72 46.62
CA THR A 497 -0.39 51.55 46.79
C THR A 497 -0.86 50.36 45.95
N THR A 498 -2.17 50.10 45.93
CA THR A 498 -2.76 49.01 45.12
C THR A 498 -2.64 49.28 43.63
N ILE A 499 -2.85 50.53 43.19
CA ILE A 499 -2.73 50.96 41.80
C ILE A 499 -1.28 50.81 41.31
N LYS A 500 -0.29 51.28 42.09
CA LYS A 500 1.14 51.07 41.77
C LYS A 500 1.51 49.58 41.75
N SER A 501 0.90 48.76 42.61
CA SER A 501 1.08 47.31 42.55
C SER A 501 0.42 46.67 41.32
N HIS A 502 -0.72 47.19 40.87
CA HIS A 502 -1.45 46.72 39.69
C HIS A 502 -0.77 47.13 38.39
N GLU A 503 -0.25 48.34 38.30
CA GLU A 503 0.58 48.81 37.19
C GLU A 503 1.78 47.89 36.97
N ARG A 504 2.46 47.51 38.07
CA ARG A 504 3.54 46.52 38.03
C ARG A 504 3.06 45.14 37.56
N ARG A 505 1.88 44.67 38.00
CA ARG A 505 1.28 43.40 37.50
C ARG A 505 0.86 43.47 36.03
N LEU A 506 0.36 44.61 35.57
CA LEU A 506 -0.08 44.82 34.20
C LEU A 506 1.11 44.71 33.25
N MET A 507 2.22 45.37 33.57
CA MET A 507 3.49 45.24 32.84
C MET A 507 3.99 43.79 32.80
N GLU A 508 3.82 43.05 33.89
CA GLU A 508 4.19 41.64 33.95
C GLU A 508 3.27 40.75 33.08
N SER A 509 1.97 41.04 33.06
CA SER A 509 0.99 40.37 32.20
C SER A 509 1.21 40.67 30.71
N GLU A 510 1.53 41.92 30.36
CA GLU A 510 1.83 42.34 28.99
C GLU A 510 3.08 41.62 28.47
N ARG A 511 4.13 41.51 29.30
CA ARG A 511 5.31 40.70 28.99
C ARG A 511 4.95 39.23 28.73
N ARG A 512 4.08 38.63 29.55
CA ARG A 512 3.62 37.25 29.34
C ARG A 512 2.84 37.11 28.03
N LEU A 513 1.95 38.06 27.74
CA LEU A 513 1.15 38.04 26.51
C LEU A 513 2.05 38.11 25.26
N MET A 514 3.02 39.02 25.25
CA MET A 514 3.97 39.15 24.13
C MET A 514 4.78 37.86 23.92
N ALA A 515 5.19 37.18 25.00
CA ALA A 515 5.86 35.89 24.91
C ALA A 515 4.95 34.80 24.30
N THR A 516 3.66 34.76 24.66
CA THR A 516 2.71 33.80 24.07
C THR A 516 2.38 34.07 22.60
N VAL A 517 2.32 35.35 22.18
CA VAL A 517 2.07 35.71 20.77
C VAL A 517 3.25 35.30 19.90
N GLU A 518 4.48 35.48 20.38
CA GLU A 518 5.69 35.05 19.67
C GLU A 518 5.74 33.52 19.54
N ASP A 519 5.41 32.78 20.62
CA ASP A 519 5.35 31.32 20.59
C ASP A 519 4.25 30.81 19.63
N LEU A 520 3.08 31.44 19.63
CA LEU A 520 1.99 31.11 18.72
C LEU A 520 2.37 31.35 17.26
N ARG A 521 3.03 32.47 16.95
CA ARG A 521 3.54 32.76 15.60
C ARG A 521 4.57 31.73 15.14
N SER A 522 5.50 31.37 16.02
CA SER A 522 6.48 30.31 15.73
C SER A 522 5.79 28.97 15.44
N SER A 523 4.76 28.63 16.22
CA SER A 523 3.97 27.41 16.03
C SER A 523 3.18 27.41 14.72
N GLN A 524 2.50 28.52 14.39
CA GLN A 524 1.79 28.67 13.11
C GLN A 524 2.72 28.52 11.91
N HIS A 525 3.88 29.16 11.93
CA HIS A 525 4.86 29.05 10.85
C HIS A 525 5.39 27.61 10.70
N LYS A 526 5.64 26.90 11.81
CA LYS A 526 6.02 25.48 11.77
C LYS A 526 4.92 24.60 11.17
N LEU A 527 3.66 24.85 11.52
CA LEU A 527 2.51 24.11 10.99
C LEU A 527 2.33 24.34 9.48
N GLU A 528 2.53 25.57 8.99
CA GLU A 528 2.50 25.87 7.56
C GLU A 528 3.59 25.11 6.78
N ILE A 529 4.82 25.09 7.29
CA ILE A 529 5.92 24.33 6.68
C ILE A 529 5.60 22.83 6.67
N GLN A 530 5.06 22.30 7.77
CA GLN A 530 4.66 20.89 7.84
C GLN A 530 3.51 20.57 6.86
N ALA A 531 2.53 21.45 6.72
CA ALA A 531 1.43 21.29 5.76
C ALA A 531 1.95 21.24 4.32
N GLN A 532 2.89 22.14 3.97
CA GLN A 532 3.51 22.14 2.65
C GLN A 532 4.31 20.85 2.39
N GLN A 533 5.12 20.41 3.35
CA GLN A 533 5.88 19.16 3.23
C GLN A 533 4.97 17.94 3.07
N LEU A 534 3.86 17.89 3.81
CA LEU A 534 2.86 16.83 3.69
C LEU A 534 2.20 16.82 2.31
N SER A 535 1.87 17.99 1.76
CA SER A 535 1.34 18.12 0.39
C SER A 535 2.32 17.61 -0.66
N ASP A 536 3.59 18.02 -0.59
CA ASP A 536 4.63 17.59 -1.51
C ASP A 536 4.88 16.07 -1.43
N MET A 537 4.84 15.49 -0.22
CA MET A 537 4.95 14.04 -0.04
C MET A 537 3.72 13.30 -0.59
N ALA A 538 2.52 13.83 -0.40
CA ALA A 538 1.29 13.25 -0.91
C ALA A 538 1.27 13.22 -2.45
N GLU A 539 1.74 14.29 -3.10
CA GLU A 539 1.87 14.34 -4.56
C GLU A 539 2.88 13.31 -5.08
N LYS A 540 4.07 13.24 -4.47
CA LYS A 540 5.09 12.22 -4.81
C LYS A 540 4.54 10.81 -4.62
N TYR A 541 3.82 10.56 -3.52
CA TYR A 541 3.22 9.27 -3.25
C TYR A 541 2.14 8.91 -4.29
N ALA A 542 1.30 9.87 -4.71
CA ALA A 542 0.30 9.64 -5.74
C ALA A 542 0.93 9.28 -7.10
N VAL A 543 2.01 9.94 -7.50
CA VAL A 543 2.74 9.63 -8.74
C VAL A 543 3.31 8.21 -8.72
N GLU A 544 3.98 7.83 -7.64
CA GLU A 544 4.56 6.48 -7.51
C GLU A 544 3.48 5.40 -7.42
N LYS A 545 2.38 5.66 -6.70
CA LYS A 545 1.21 4.76 -6.65
C LYS A 545 0.63 4.53 -8.05
N ASN A 546 0.42 5.59 -8.84
CA ASN A 546 -0.10 5.47 -10.19
C ASN A 546 0.84 4.65 -11.10
N ARG A 547 2.16 4.81 -10.97
CA ARG A 547 3.14 3.98 -11.69
C ARG A 547 3.05 2.51 -11.30
N ALA A 548 2.96 2.23 -10.01
CA ALA A 548 2.84 0.86 -9.49
C ALA A 548 1.52 0.19 -9.94
N GLU A 549 0.41 0.91 -9.89
CA GLU A 549 -0.90 0.41 -10.34
C GLU A 549 -0.92 0.14 -11.85
N ALA A 550 -0.33 1.02 -12.66
CA ALA A 550 -0.20 0.81 -14.10
C ALA A 550 0.62 -0.45 -14.42
N ALA A 551 1.76 -0.65 -13.74
CA ALA A 551 2.57 -1.85 -13.89
C ALA A 551 1.82 -3.12 -13.44
N ASN A 552 1.10 -3.06 -12.32
CA ASN A 552 0.34 -4.19 -11.82
C ASN A 552 -0.83 -4.57 -12.73
N ARG A 553 -1.48 -3.57 -13.35
CA ARG A 553 -2.53 -3.79 -14.33
C ARG A 553 -1.99 -4.50 -15.58
N ILE A 554 -0.87 -4.03 -16.13
CA ILE A 554 -0.20 -4.69 -17.27
C ILE A 554 0.15 -6.13 -16.92
N LYS A 555 0.70 -6.37 -15.73
CA LYS A 555 1.01 -7.72 -15.24
C LYS A 555 -0.23 -8.62 -15.10
N SER A 556 -1.35 -8.05 -14.66
CA SER A 556 -2.61 -8.79 -14.53
C SER A 556 -3.21 -9.14 -15.89
N GLU A 557 -3.21 -8.18 -16.83
CA GLU A 557 -3.64 -8.40 -18.22
C GLU A 557 -2.76 -9.45 -18.92
N PHE A 558 -1.44 -9.42 -18.68
CA PHE A 558 -0.49 -10.43 -19.14
C PHE A 558 -0.83 -11.84 -18.64
N LEU A 559 -1.05 -12.02 -17.33
CA LEU A 559 -1.39 -13.33 -16.76
C LEU A 559 -2.74 -13.86 -17.26
N ALA A 560 -3.72 -12.98 -17.40
CA ALA A 560 -5.03 -13.35 -17.94
C ALA A 560 -4.94 -13.83 -19.39
N ASN A 561 -4.18 -13.11 -20.23
CA ASN A 561 -3.96 -13.47 -21.64
C ASN A 561 -3.20 -14.81 -21.76
N ILE A 562 -2.14 -15.02 -20.97
CA ILE A 562 -1.42 -16.31 -20.92
C ILE A 562 -2.36 -17.45 -20.58
N SER A 563 -3.17 -17.28 -19.54
CA SER A 563 -4.10 -18.33 -19.14
C SER A 563 -5.07 -18.69 -20.27
N HIS A 564 -5.52 -17.71 -21.05
CA HIS A 564 -6.41 -17.94 -22.19
C HIS A 564 -5.70 -18.66 -23.35
N GLU A 565 -4.49 -18.22 -23.68
CA GLU A 565 -3.66 -18.78 -24.76
C GLU A 565 -3.18 -20.21 -24.46
N LEU A 566 -2.99 -20.57 -23.18
CA LEU A 566 -2.65 -21.94 -22.78
C LEU A 566 -3.89 -22.85 -22.73
N ARG A 567 -5.02 -22.34 -22.21
CA ARG A 567 -6.24 -23.15 -22.03
C ARG A 567 -6.84 -23.62 -23.35
N THR A 568 -6.83 -22.77 -24.38
CA THR A 568 -7.45 -23.08 -25.67
C THR A 568 -6.84 -24.31 -26.38
N PRO A 569 -5.52 -24.41 -26.61
CA PRO A 569 -4.91 -25.62 -27.18
C PRO A 569 -4.96 -26.81 -26.22
N LEU A 570 -4.87 -26.60 -24.91
CA LEU A 570 -4.97 -27.68 -23.92
C LEU A 570 -6.36 -28.34 -23.97
N ASN A 571 -7.43 -27.54 -24.05
CA ASN A 571 -8.79 -28.06 -24.19
C ASN A 571 -9.00 -28.82 -25.52
N ALA A 572 -8.33 -28.40 -26.59
CA ALA A 572 -8.34 -29.14 -27.86
C ALA A 572 -7.65 -30.50 -27.71
N VAL A 573 -6.47 -30.55 -27.06
CA VAL A 573 -5.76 -31.81 -26.77
C VAL A 573 -6.63 -32.75 -25.94
N ILE A 574 -7.22 -32.26 -24.85
CA ILE A 574 -8.09 -33.05 -23.97
C ILE A 574 -9.32 -33.52 -24.76
N GLY A 575 -10.05 -32.61 -25.41
CA GLY A 575 -11.29 -32.93 -26.11
C GLY A 575 -11.11 -33.93 -27.25
N PHE A 576 -10.10 -33.75 -28.10
CA PHE A 576 -9.79 -34.71 -29.16
C PHE A 576 -9.34 -36.06 -28.60
N SER A 577 -8.54 -36.06 -27.53
CA SER A 577 -8.13 -37.31 -26.88
C SER A 577 -9.30 -38.06 -26.23
N GLU A 578 -10.29 -37.33 -25.68
CA GLU A 578 -11.49 -37.89 -25.06
C GLU A 578 -12.45 -38.46 -26.11
N ILE A 579 -12.62 -37.79 -27.25
CA ILE A 579 -13.40 -38.31 -28.39
C ILE A 579 -12.77 -39.60 -28.94
N MET A 580 -11.44 -39.66 -29.01
CA MET A 580 -10.73 -40.89 -29.40
C MET A 580 -10.87 -41.98 -28.35
N HIS A 581 -10.80 -41.63 -27.05
CA HIS A 581 -10.93 -42.59 -25.96
C HIS A 581 -12.33 -43.21 -25.86
N THR A 582 -13.38 -42.40 -26.06
CA THR A 582 -14.78 -42.84 -26.00
C THR A 582 -15.21 -43.69 -27.20
N GLY A 583 -14.38 -43.78 -28.25
CA GLY A 583 -14.70 -44.56 -29.44
C GLY A 583 -15.88 -44.00 -30.24
N MET A 584 -16.15 -42.69 -30.15
CA MET A 584 -17.34 -42.04 -30.72
C MET A 584 -17.52 -42.29 -32.23
N PHE A 585 -16.43 -42.52 -32.96
CA PHE A 585 -16.42 -42.81 -34.40
C PHE A 585 -15.98 -44.24 -34.74
N GLY A 586 -16.15 -45.19 -33.82
CA GLY A 586 -15.78 -46.60 -33.98
C GLY A 586 -14.36 -46.93 -33.47
N GLU A 587 -13.79 -48.04 -33.93
CA GLU A 587 -12.46 -48.52 -33.52
C GLU A 587 -11.32 -47.58 -33.94
N LEU A 588 -10.24 -47.58 -33.15
CA LEU A 588 -9.05 -46.78 -33.41
C LEU A 588 -8.42 -47.17 -34.75
N GLY A 589 -8.39 -46.24 -35.70
CA GLY A 589 -7.96 -46.48 -37.09
C GLY A 589 -8.75 -45.70 -38.15
N SER A 590 -9.92 -45.14 -37.80
CA SER A 590 -10.72 -44.31 -38.70
C SER A 590 -9.98 -43.05 -39.19
N ALA A 591 -10.36 -42.54 -40.38
CA ALA A 591 -9.76 -41.34 -40.95
C ALA A 591 -9.90 -40.10 -40.06
N LYS A 592 -11.02 -39.97 -39.32
CA LYS A 592 -11.25 -38.89 -38.35
C LYS A 592 -10.29 -38.93 -37.17
N TYR A 593 -9.93 -40.13 -36.68
CA TYR A 593 -8.95 -40.23 -35.60
C TYR A 593 -7.54 -39.82 -36.04
N LYS A 594 -7.18 -40.04 -37.31
CA LYS A 594 -5.92 -39.51 -37.86
C LYS A 594 -5.90 -37.97 -37.90
N GLU A 595 -7.03 -37.34 -38.19
CA GLU A 595 -7.20 -35.88 -38.12
C GLU A 595 -7.04 -35.39 -36.68
N TYR A 596 -7.72 -36.01 -35.70
CA TYR A 596 -7.59 -35.67 -34.29
C TYR A 596 -6.17 -35.89 -33.74
N CYS A 597 -5.48 -36.96 -34.13
CA CYS A 597 -4.06 -37.13 -33.78
C CYS A 597 -3.20 -35.96 -34.30
N ARG A 598 -3.47 -35.49 -35.52
CA ARG A 598 -2.77 -34.34 -36.10
C ARG A 598 -3.08 -33.05 -35.32
N ASP A 599 -4.35 -32.83 -34.97
CA ASP A 599 -4.78 -31.66 -34.20
C ASP A 599 -4.21 -31.65 -32.77
N ILE A 600 -4.13 -32.82 -32.12
CA ILE A 600 -3.48 -32.99 -30.81
C ILE A 600 -1.99 -32.66 -30.93
N HIS A 601 -1.31 -33.23 -31.93
CA HIS A 601 0.12 -33.00 -32.14
C HIS A 601 0.42 -31.51 -32.44
N GLN A 602 -0.39 -30.88 -33.29
CA GLN A 602 -0.26 -29.46 -33.63
C GLN A 602 -0.55 -28.56 -32.42
N SER A 603 -1.58 -28.88 -31.62
CA SER A 603 -1.92 -28.15 -30.40
C SER A 603 -0.84 -28.30 -29.32
N GLY A 604 -0.26 -29.49 -29.16
CA GLY A 604 0.85 -29.73 -28.24
C GLY A 604 2.14 -29.02 -28.65
N SER A 605 2.48 -29.06 -29.95
CA SER A 605 3.64 -28.34 -30.50
C SER A 605 3.49 -26.82 -30.34
N PHE A 606 2.29 -26.30 -30.57
CA PHE A 606 1.97 -24.89 -30.34
C PHE A 606 2.15 -24.50 -28.86
N LEU A 607 1.61 -25.31 -27.93
CA LEU A 607 1.74 -25.08 -26.49
C LEU A 607 3.21 -25.04 -26.05
N LEU A 608 4.04 -25.95 -26.55
CA LEU A 608 5.47 -25.98 -26.25
C LEU A 608 6.18 -24.70 -26.75
N GLY A 609 5.82 -24.23 -27.96
CA GLY A 609 6.30 -22.95 -28.49
C GLY A 609 5.93 -21.77 -27.60
N VAL A 610 4.67 -21.66 -27.18
CA VAL A 610 4.19 -20.60 -26.28
C VAL A 610 4.91 -20.64 -24.93
N ILE A 611 5.13 -21.82 -24.36
CA ILE A 611 5.87 -21.98 -23.10
C ILE A 611 7.31 -21.49 -23.26
N ASN A 612 8.00 -21.88 -24.33
CA ASN A 612 9.37 -21.43 -24.59
C ASN A 612 9.43 -19.90 -24.77
N ASP A 613 8.49 -19.32 -25.53
CA ASP A 613 8.38 -17.87 -25.70
C ASP A 613 8.17 -17.15 -24.34
N ILE A 614 7.35 -17.70 -23.44
CA ILE A 614 7.13 -17.16 -22.10
C ILE A 614 8.41 -17.24 -21.26
N LEU A 615 9.12 -18.37 -21.32
CA LEU A 615 10.38 -18.56 -20.58
C LEU A 615 11.46 -17.59 -21.07
N ASP A 616 11.56 -17.37 -22.37
CA ASP A 616 12.52 -16.43 -22.95
C ASP A 616 12.16 -15.00 -22.58
N MET A 617 10.88 -14.60 -22.68
CA MET A 617 10.44 -13.29 -22.21
C MET A 617 10.72 -13.09 -20.71
N SER A 618 10.48 -14.10 -19.86
CA SER A 618 10.74 -14.02 -18.43
C SER A 618 12.23 -13.87 -18.10
N LYS A 619 13.10 -14.58 -18.83
CA LYS A 619 14.56 -14.41 -18.68
C LYS A 619 15.02 -13.02 -19.10
N ILE A 620 14.44 -12.47 -20.17
CA ILE A 620 14.73 -11.11 -20.67
C ILE A 620 14.29 -10.06 -19.64
N GLU A 621 13.05 -10.11 -19.14
CA GLU A 621 12.54 -9.17 -18.14
C GLU A 621 13.31 -9.22 -16.81
N ALA A 622 13.76 -10.41 -16.41
CA ALA A 622 14.58 -10.59 -15.22
C ALA A 622 16.04 -10.14 -15.41
N GLY A 623 16.43 -9.67 -16.60
CA GLY A 623 17.81 -9.31 -16.95
C GLY A 623 18.78 -10.50 -16.93
N ARG A 624 18.26 -11.74 -17.00
CA ARG A 624 19.04 -12.99 -16.93
C ARG A 624 19.33 -13.59 -18.31
N PHE A 625 18.88 -12.93 -19.37
CA PHE A 625 19.16 -13.35 -20.74
C PHE A 625 20.54 -12.85 -21.16
N SER A 626 21.51 -13.76 -21.25
CA SER A 626 22.87 -13.47 -21.72
C SER A 626 23.00 -13.82 -23.20
N LEU A 627 23.44 -12.85 -24.00
CA LEU A 627 23.83 -13.09 -25.39
C LEU A 627 25.27 -13.57 -25.47
N ASP A 628 25.51 -14.56 -26.32
CA ASP A 628 26.84 -15.07 -26.62
C ASP A 628 27.28 -14.51 -27.98
N PHE A 629 28.11 -13.47 -27.95
CA PHE A 629 28.52 -12.76 -29.17
C PHE A 629 29.64 -13.52 -29.89
N GLU A 630 29.38 -13.89 -31.13
CA GLU A 630 30.38 -14.46 -32.04
C GLU A 630 30.39 -13.72 -33.38
N THR A 631 31.47 -13.87 -34.14
CA THR A 631 31.55 -13.34 -35.51
C THR A 631 30.70 -14.22 -36.43
N VAL A 632 29.56 -13.73 -36.87
CA VAL A 632 28.58 -14.51 -37.67
C VAL A 632 28.45 -13.98 -39.09
N SER A 633 28.31 -14.91 -40.04
CA SER A 633 27.89 -14.61 -41.42
C SER A 633 26.37 -14.50 -41.48
N LEU A 634 25.85 -13.31 -41.84
CA LEU A 634 24.42 -13.10 -41.96
C LEU A 634 23.81 -13.96 -43.08
N ASN A 635 24.56 -14.16 -44.18
CA ASN A 635 24.11 -14.98 -45.29
C ASN A 635 23.84 -16.43 -44.86
N GLU A 636 24.71 -17.02 -44.02
CA GLU A 636 24.50 -18.39 -43.51
C GLU A 636 23.24 -18.51 -42.64
N ILE A 637 23.03 -17.53 -41.74
CA ILE A 637 21.85 -17.53 -40.86
C ILE A 637 20.58 -17.39 -41.69
N LEU A 638 20.59 -16.50 -42.69
CA LEU A 638 19.46 -16.32 -43.60
C LEU A 638 19.17 -17.60 -44.40
N GLU A 639 20.18 -18.24 -44.99
CA GLU A 639 19.98 -19.50 -45.70
C GLU A 639 19.39 -20.59 -44.80
N GLU A 640 19.88 -20.73 -43.56
CA GLU A 640 19.31 -21.68 -42.60
C GLU A 640 17.85 -21.36 -42.26
N THR A 641 17.53 -20.09 -42.03
CA THR A 641 16.17 -19.67 -41.72
C THR A 641 15.24 -19.88 -42.91
N MET A 642 15.69 -19.57 -44.12
CA MET A 642 14.94 -19.78 -45.36
C MET A 642 14.65 -21.27 -45.59
N ARG A 643 15.61 -22.16 -45.32
CA ARG A 643 15.40 -23.62 -45.38
C ARG A 643 14.31 -24.09 -44.42
N ILE A 644 14.22 -23.52 -43.22
CA ILE A 644 13.16 -23.84 -42.25
C ILE A 644 11.80 -23.33 -42.74
N MET A 645 11.77 -22.16 -43.38
CA MET A 645 10.55 -21.54 -43.89
C MET A 645 10.05 -22.14 -45.21
N ALA A 646 10.89 -22.87 -45.94
CA ALA A 646 10.57 -23.44 -47.26
C ALA A 646 9.25 -24.21 -47.29
N PHE A 647 9.03 -25.11 -46.32
CA PHE A 647 7.79 -25.89 -46.24
C PHE A 647 6.55 -25.01 -45.96
N GLN A 648 6.67 -24.01 -45.08
CA GLN A 648 5.56 -23.10 -44.77
C GLN A 648 5.25 -22.15 -45.93
N SER A 649 6.27 -21.72 -46.67
CA SER A 649 6.10 -20.86 -47.84
C SER A 649 5.53 -21.62 -49.04
N GLU A 650 5.88 -22.89 -49.23
CA GLU A 650 5.29 -23.76 -50.26
C GLU A 650 3.82 -24.05 -49.96
N ASP A 651 3.48 -24.43 -48.73
CA ASP A 651 2.10 -24.68 -48.29
C ASP A 651 1.21 -23.42 -48.40
N SER A 652 1.80 -22.24 -48.26
CA SER A 652 1.10 -20.94 -48.37
C SER A 652 1.19 -20.28 -49.75
N GLU A 653 1.81 -20.93 -50.74
CA GLU A 653 2.07 -20.41 -52.10
C GLU A 653 2.78 -19.03 -52.12
N ILE A 654 3.82 -18.85 -51.29
CA ILE A 654 4.55 -17.58 -51.15
C ILE A 654 5.99 -17.71 -51.61
N GLU A 655 6.43 -16.79 -52.46
CA GLU A 655 7.83 -16.70 -52.88
C GLU A 655 8.62 -15.84 -51.87
N ILE A 656 9.68 -16.40 -51.27
CA ILE A 656 10.61 -15.63 -50.44
C ILE A 656 11.86 -15.30 -51.27
N VAL A 657 12.13 -14.02 -51.46
CA VAL A 657 13.25 -13.51 -52.27
C VAL A 657 14.32 -12.91 -51.37
N ASP A 658 15.56 -13.36 -51.54
CA ASP A 658 16.75 -12.84 -50.89
C ASP A 658 17.44 -11.79 -51.79
N GLU A 659 17.52 -10.55 -51.32
CA GLU A 659 18.27 -9.44 -51.92
C GLU A 659 19.39 -8.95 -50.97
N VAL A 660 20.15 -9.88 -50.38
CA VAL A 660 21.28 -9.59 -49.48
C VAL A 660 22.61 -9.71 -50.23
N ALA A 661 23.46 -8.67 -50.11
CA ALA A 661 24.81 -8.75 -50.67
C ALA A 661 25.65 -9.83 -49.96
N PRO A 662 26.48 -10.59 -50.69
CA PRO A 662 27.27 -11.68 -50.12
C PRO A 662 28.37 -11.16 -49.17
N GLY A 663 28.68 -11.94 -48.14
CA GLY A 663 29.82 -11.69 -47.24
C GLY A 663 29.54 -10.67 -46.12
N MET A 664 28.28 -10.52 -45.68
CA MET A 664 27.97 -9.67 -44.54
C MET A 664 28.30 -10.38 -43.22
N VAL A 665 29.26 -9.82 -42.49
CA VAL A 665 29.71 -10.31 -41.19
C VAL A 665 29.42 -9.27 -40.10
N LEU A 666 28.93 -9.73 -38.95
CA LEU A 666 28.66 -8.92 -37.75
C LEU A 666 28.99 -9.71 -36.47
N GLU A 667 29.28 -9.00 -35.38
CA GLU A 667 29.34 -9.60 -34.03
C GLU A 667 27.93 -9.65 -33.43
N ALA A 668 27.37 -10.85 -33.33
CA ALA A 668 26.03 -11.08 -32.80
C ALA A 668 25.91 -12.48 -32.20
N ASP A 669 24.84 -12.71 -31.43
CA ASP A 669 24.48 -14.05 -31.01
C ASP A 669 23.76 -14.76 -32.17
N ARG A 670 24.37 -15.83 -32.68
CA ARG A 670 23.83 -16.60 -33.81
C ARG A 670 22.44 -17.14 -33.53
N ARG A 671 22.19 -17.64 -32.32
CA ARG A 671 20.91 -18.28 -31.94
C ARG A 671 19.82 -17.23 -31.84
N ALA A 672 20.09 -16.11 -31.16
CA ALA A 672 19.14 -15.02 -31.00
C ALA A 672 18.85 -14.32 -32.34
N THR A 673 19.86 -14.11 -33.19
CA THR A 673 19.68 -13.55 -34.54
C THR A 673 18.81 -14.45 -35.41
N LYS A 674 19.07 -15.76 -35.39
CA LYS A 674 18.23 -16.76 -36.07
C LYS A 674 16.79 -16.73 -35.58
N GLN A 675 16.58 -16.64 -34.27
CA GLN A 675 15.24 -16.55 -33.66
C GLN A 675 14.49 -15.28 -34.12
N ILE A 676 15.15 -14.12 -34.13
CA ILE A 676 14.57 -12.87 -34.66
C ILE A 676 14.11 -13.08 -36.10
N LEU A 677 14.99 -13.62 -36.96
CA LEU A 677 14.70 -13.81 -38.38
C LEU A 677 13.56 -14.81 -38.61
N ILE A 678 13.52 -15.94 -37.89
CA ILE A 678 12.42 -16.91 -37.95
C ILE A 678 11.09 -16.24 -37.56
N ASN A 679 11.07 -15.49 -36.45
CA ASN A 679 9.87 -14.83 -35.96
C ASN A 679 9.33 -13.80 -36.97
N LEU A 680 10.22 -13.02 -37.60
CA LEU A 680 9.82 -12.00 -38.57
C LEU A 680 9.40 -12.61 -39.91
N LEU A 681 10.12 -13.60 -40.42
CA LEU A 681 9.78 -14.29 -41.67
C LEU A 681 8.50 -15.10 -41.55
N SER A 682 8.30 -15.82 -40.45
CA SER A 682 7.06 -16.55 -40.20
C SER A 682 5.85 -15.60 -40.18
N ASN A 683 5.98 -14.41 -39.57
CA ASN A 683 4.94 -13.39 -39.64
C ASN A 683 4.71 -12.88 -41.07
N ALA A 684 5.78 -12.61 -41.82
CA ALA A 684 5.67 -12.13 -43.20
C ALA A 684 4.96 -13.14 -44.12
N VAL A 685 5.26 -14.43 -44.00
CA VAL A 685 4.59 -15.51 -44.73
C VAL A 685 3.13 -15.63 -44.28
N LYS A 686 2.88 -15.71 -42.98
CA LYS A 686 1.56 -15.88 -42.37
C LYS A 686 0.54 -14.80 -42.75
N PHE A 687 0.98 -13.55 -42.92
CA PHE A 687 0.09 -12.41 -43.18
C PHE A 687 0.07 -11.95 -44.65
N SER A 688 0.84 -12.61 -45.50
CA SER A 688 0.81 -12.43 -46.94
C SER A 688 -0.34 -13.19 -47.59
N LYS A 689 -0.76 -12.76 -48.78
CA LYS A 689 -1.78 -13.46 -49.57
C LYS A 689 -1.13 -14.61 -50.37
N PRO A 690 -1.85 -15.71 -50.66
CA PRO A 690 -1.37 -16.75 -51.58
C PRO A 690 -0.96 -16.16 -52.94
N GLY A 691 0.13 -16.67 -53.52
CA GLY A 691 0.80 -16.09 -54.71
C GLY A 691 1.58 -14.80 -54.42
N GLY A 692 1.74 -14.42 -53.16
CA GLY A 692 2.46 -13.23 -52.72
C GLY A 692 3.99 -13.41 -52.71
N ARG A 693 4.69 -12.31 -52.46
CA ARG A 693 6.15 -12.29 -52.34
C ARG A 693 6.59 -11.62 -51.04
N VAL A 694 7.53 -12.25 -50.33
CA VAL A 694 8.24 -11.69 -49.17
C VAL A 694 9.67 -11.40 -49.59
N VAL A 695 10.17 -10.18 -49.35
CA VAL A 695 11.52 -9.77 -49.75
C VAL A 695 12.38 -9.48 -48.52
N VAL A 696 13.54 -10.12 -48.45
CA VAL A 696 14.54 -9.87 -47.40
C VAL A 696 15.66 -9.03 -47.99
N ARG A 697 15.96 -7.90 -47.36
CA ARG A 697 17.06 -7.01 -47.74
C ARG A 697 17.96 -6.76 -46.55
N ALA A 698 19.26 -6.73 -46.76
CA ALA A 698 20.21 -6.26 -45.75
C ALA A 698 21.14 -5.22 -46.37
N ARG A 699 21.45 -4.17 -45.61
CA ARG A 699 22.39 -3.13 -46.02
C ARG A 699 23.23 -2.66 -44.85
N LYS A 700 24.51 -2.41 -45.11
CA LYS A 700 25.44 -1.80 -44.16
C LYS A 700 25.28 -0.27 -44.21
N VAL A 701 24.93 0.35 -43.08
CA VAL A 701 24.73 1.80 -42.96
C VAL A 701 25.35 2.29 -41.66
N SER A 702 26.31 3.21 -41.74
CA SER A 702 26.88 3.93 -40.59
C SER A 702 27.23 3.04 -39.39
N GLY A 703 28.08 2.02 -39.59
CA GLY A 703 28.53 1.14 -38.51
C GLY A 703 27.51 0.05 -38.09
N ASN A 704 26.35 -0.02 -38.73
CA ASN A 704 25.28 -0.98 -38.43
C ASN A 704 24.88 -1.78 -39.68
N VAL A 705 24.31 -2.97 -39.47
CA VAL A 705 23.57 -3.73 -40.48
C VAL A 705 22.08 -3.46 -40.27
N THR A 706 21.39 -3.02 -41.31
CA THR A 706 19.93 -2.91 -41.32
C THR A 706 19.34 -4.04 -42.15
N ILE A 707 18.59 -4.95 -41.52
CA ILE A 707 17.85 -6.02 -42.18
C ILE A 707 16.39 -5.59 -42.28
N SER A 708 15.79 -5.67 -43.46
CA SER A 708 14.39 -5.34 -43.71
C SER A 708 13.69 -6.54 -44.34
N ILE A 709 12.56 -6.92 -43.75
CA ILE A 709 11.66 -7.95 -44.28
C ILE A 709 10.39 -7.24 -44.72
N GLU A 710 10.08 -7.32 -46.01
CA GLU A 710 8.92 -6.70 -46.64
C GLU A 710 7.93 -7.78 -47.09
N ASP A 711 6.66 -7.62 -46.72
CA ASP A 711 5.55 -8.42 -47.20
C ASP A 711 4.51 -7.55 -47.91
N LYS A 712 3.80 -8.13 -48.89
CA LYS A 712 2.64 -7.51 -49.56
C LYS A 712 1.31 -8.07 -49.03
N GLY A 713 1.21 -8.15 -47.71
CA GLY A 713 0.06 -8.73 -47.01
C GLY A 713 -1.08 -7.76 -46.71
N VAL A 714 -1.89 -8.13 -45.73
CA VAL A 714 -3.07 -7.35 -45.29
C VAL A 714 -2.71 -5.97 -44.72
N GLY A 715 -1.47 -5.78 -44.28
CA GLY A 715 -1.03 -4.55 -43.63
C GLY A 715 -1.71 -4.29 -42.28
N ILE A 716 -1.30 -3.22 -41.61
CA ILE A 716 -1.67 -2.91 -40.23
C ILE A 716 -2.17 -1.46 -40.17
N SER A 717 -3.33 -1.25 -39.53
CA SER A 717 -3.88 0.10 -39.36
C SER A 717 -3.04 0.96 -38.39
N PRO A 718 -3.03 2.30 -38.53
CA PRO A 718 -2.24 3.18 -37.67
C PRO A 718 -2.55 3.06 -36.17
N ALA A 719 -3.81 2.78 -35.83
CA ALA A 719 -4.23 2.58 -34.44
C ALA A 719 -3.64 1.30 -33.82
N ASN A 720 -3.53 0.24 -34.62
CA ASN A 720 -2.97 -1.04 -34.21
C ASN A 720 -1.44 -1.05 -34.24
N LEU A 721 -0.82 -0.23 -35.10
CA LEU A 721 0.64 -0.08 -35.18
C LEU A 721 1.27 0.45 -33.87
N ARG A 722 0.55 1.32 -33.13
CA ARG A 722 1.00 1.87 -31.82
C ARG A 722 0.99 0.85 -30.69
N LYS A 723 0.27 -0.24 -30.90
CA LYS A 723 -0.02 -1.32 -29.95
C LYS A 723 0.98 -2.48 -30.12
N LEU A 724 1.42 -2.71 -31.36
CA LEU A 724 2.34 -3.79 -31.74
C LEU A 724 3.72 -3.76 -31.06
N GLY A 725 4.12 -4.96 -30.60
CA GLY A 725 5.39 -5.24 -29.94
C GLY A 725 5.37 -5.06 -28.42
N ARG A 726 4.19 -4.82 -27.83
CA ARG A 726 3.93 -5.16 -26.44
C ARG A 726 3.66 -6.67 -26.32
N PRO A 727 4.04 -7.34 -25.21
CA PRO A 727 3.78 -8.76 -25.02
C PRO A 727 2.28 -9.08 -25.18
N PHE A 728 1.96 -10.16 -25.90
CA PHE A 728 0.59 -10.68 -26.09
C PHE A 728 -0.41 -9.77 -26.81
N GLU A 729 0.01 -8.64 -27.38
CA GLU A 729 -0.88 -7.84 -28.20
C GLU A 729 -0.99 -8.41 -29.63
N GLN A 730 -2.16 -9.00 -29.93
CA GLN A 730 -2.53 -9.46 -31.26
C GLN A 730 -3.59 -8.54 -31.89
N VAL A 731 -3.42 -8.24 -33.17
CA VAL A 731 -4.42 -7.48 -33.93
C VAL A 731 -5.50 -8.43 -34.41
N GLN A 732 -6.73 -8.31 -33.88
CA GLN A 732 -7.87 -9.12 -34.31
C GLN A 732 -8.55 -8.52 -35.55
N ASN A 733 -8.09 -8.91 -36.75
CA ASN A 733 -8.77 -8.72 -38.03
C ASN A 733 -9.49 -10.01 -38.51
N GLN A 734 -10.40 -9.90 -39.49
CA GLN A 734 -11.14 -11.04 -40.08
C GLN A 734 -10.20 -12.14 -40.64
N PHE A 735 -8.98 -11.80 -41.06
CA PHE A 735 -7.95 -12.73 -41.55
C PHE A 735 -7.15 -13.45 -40.43
N SER A 736 -7.06 -12.87 -39.24
CA SER A 736 -6.34 -13.42 -38.09
C SER A 736 -7.16 -14.42 -37.27
N LYS A 737 -8.49 -14.52 -37.50
CA LYS A 737 -9.34 -15.54 -36.85
C LYS A 737 -8.90 -16.98 -37.14
N ASN A 738 -8.26 -17.21 -38.29
CA ASN A 738 -7.85 -18.55 -38.72
C ASN A 738 -6.40 -18.91 -38.37
N HIS A 739 -5.64 -17.98 -37.78
CA HIS A 739 -4.19 -18.06 -37.74
C HIS A 739 -3.65 -17.85 -36.32
N LYS A 740 -3.66 -18.91 -35.49
CA LYS A 740 -3.18 -18.91 -34.10
C LYS A 740 -1.67 -18.62 -34.04
N GLY A 741 -1.23 -17.77 -33.12
CA GLY A 741 0.17 -17.43 -32.85
C GLY A 741 0.32 -17.04 -31.38
N SER A 742 1.53 -17.01 -30.81
CA SER A 742 1.73 -16.67 -29.38
C SER A 742 1.54 -15.18 -29.09
N GLY A 743 1.65 -14.31 -30.10
CA GLY A 743 1.67 -12.85 -29.92
C GLY A 743 2.95 -12.32 -29.24
N LEU A 744 3.87 -13.20 -28.86
CA LEU A 744 5.13 -12.87 -28.19
C LEU A 744 6.29 -12.65 -29.15
N GLY A 745 6.28 -13.31 -30.32
CA GLY A 745 7.42 -13.33 -31.24
C GLY A 745 7.95 -11.94 -31.65
N LEU A 746 7.07 -10.94 -31.81
CA LEU A 746 7.48 -9.57 -32.13
C LEU A 746 8.10 -8.83 -30.93
N ALA A 747 7.58 -9.06 -29.72
CA ALA A 747 8.11 -8.50 -28.48
C ALA A 747 9.49 -9.12 -28.13
N ILE A 748 9.63 -10.44 -28.33
CA ILE A 748 10.91 -11.15 -28.21
C ILE A 748 11.90 -10.61 -29.25
N SER A 749 11.49 -10.46 -30.50
CA SER A 749 12.37 -9.93 -31.56
C SER A 749 12.87 -8.52 -31.26
N ARG A 750 11.98 -7.64 -30.74
CA ARG A 750 12.36 -6.30 -30.28
C ARG A 750 13.38 -6.37 -29.15
N SER A 751 13.09 -7.14 -28.11
CA SER A 751 13.93 -7.22 -26.91
C SER A 751 15.29 -7.83 -27.21
N LEU A 752 15.35 -8.89 -28.03
CA LEU A 752 16.62 -9.46 -28.49
C LEU A 752 17.40 -8.43 -29.32
N THR A 753 16.75 -7.70 -30.22
CA THR A 753 17.42 -6.64 -31.02
C THR A 753 17.99 -5.54 -30.11
N GLU A 754 17.25 -5.13 -29.09
CA GLU A 754 17.70 -4.13 -28.10
C GLU A 754 18.87 -4.66 -27.25
N LEU A 755 18.85 -5.93 -26.83
CA LEU A 755 19.96 -6.58 -26.13
C LEU A 755 21.24 -6.64 -26.99
N HIS A 756 21.12 -6.71 -28.31
CA HIS A 756 22.26 -6.59 -29.24
C HIS A 756 22.78 -5.14 -29.39
N GLY A 757 22.18 -4.15 -28.71
CA GLY A 757 22.49 -2.73 -28.90
C GLY A 757 21.83 -2.11 -30.15
N GLY A 758 20.84 -2.81 -30.70
CA GLY A 758 20.14 -2.44 -31.92
C GLY A 758 18.79 -1.75 -31.71
N ALA A 759 18.05 -1.55 -32.81
CA ALA A 759 16.68 -1.06 -32.76
C ALA A 759 15.80 -1.68 -33.86
N MET A 760 14.52 -1.90 -33.56
CA MET A 760 13.53 -2.43 -34.49
C MET A 760 12.45 -1.39 -34.83
N LYS A 761 12.08 -1.27 -36.09
CA LYS A 761 11.02 -0.37 -36.60
C LYS A 761 10.06 -1.14 -37.51
N ILE A 762 8.79 -0.75 -37.46
CA ILE A 762 7.73 -1.34 -38.28
C ILE A 762 7.06 -0.21 -39.06
N ARG A 763 6.92 -0.39 -40.37
CA ARG A 763 6.15 0.48 -41.25
C ARG A 763 5.12 -0.38 -41.94
N SER A 764 3.85 -0.01 -41.85
CA SER A 764 2.77 -0.76 -42.47
C SER A 764 1.66 0.16 -42.92
N ARG A 765 0.96 -0.24 -43.97
CA ARG A 765 -0.28 0.40 -44.43
C ARG A 765 -1.28 -0.69 -44.76
N GLU A 766 -2.49 -0.54 -44.26
CA GLU A 766 -3.59 -1.47 -44.49
C GLU A 766 -3.83 -1.65 -46.00
N GLY A 767 -3.88 -2.91 -46.44
CA GLY A 767 -4.01 -3.31 -47.84
C GLY A 767 -2.74 -3.21 -48.71
N GLN A 768 -1.65 -2.62 -48.21
CA GLN A 768 -0.39 -2.46 -48.96
C GLN A 768 0.74 -3.39 -48.48
N GLY A 769 0.68 -3.85 -47.22
CA GLY A 769 1.67 -4.76 -46.62
C GLY A 769 2.47 -4.14 -45.48
N THR A 770 3.45 -4.89 -44.97
CA THR A 770 4.29 -4.49 -43.82
C THR A 770 5.77 -4.60 -44.13
N ILE A 771 6.55 -3.67 -43.61
CA ILE A 771 8.01 -3.66 -43.63
C ILE A 771 8.49 -3.63 -42.18
N VAL A 772 9.20 -4.67 -41.77
CA VAL A 772 9.89 -4.72 -40.48
C VAL A 772 11.38 -4.53 -40.73
N SER A 773 11.97 -3.50 -40.13
CA SER A 773 13.39 -3.18 -40.24
C SER A 773 14.05 -3.31 -38.86
N LEU A 774 15.10 -4.12 -38.78
CA LEU A 774 15.95 -4.25 -37.60
C LEU A 774 17.34 -3.72 -37.90
N ARG A 775 17.92 -3.01 -36.94
CA ARG A 775 19.27 -2.45 -37.00
C ARG A 775 20.11 -3.12 -35.94
N LEU A 776 21.22 -3.76 -36.33
CA LEU A 776 22.19 -4.37 -35.43
C LEU A 776 23.57 -3.72 -35.64
N PRO A 777 24.36 -3.48 -34.60
CA PRO A 777 25.72 -2.97 -34.75
C PRO A 777 26.63 -4.03 -35.38
N LEU A 778 27.62 -3.60 -36.17
CA LEU A 778 28.59 -4.53 -36.79
C LEU A 778 29.60 -5.12 -35.79
N LYS A 779 29.89 -4.34 -34.74
CA LYS A 779 30.76 -4.70 -33.62
C LYS A 779 30.02 -4.43 -32.34
N HIS A 780 30.14 -5.34 -31.37
CA HIS A 780 29.59 -5.11 -30.05
C HIS A 780 30.45 -4.06 -29.32
N ASP A 781 29.83 -3.00 -28.81
CA ASP A 781 30.49 -2.02 -27.96
C ASP A 781 30.11 -2.29 -26.50
N GLU A 782 31.03 -2.89 -25.73
CA GLU A 782 30.80 -3.24 -24.32
C GLU A 782 30.38 -2.03 -23.45
N HIS A 783 30.66 -0.81 -23.90
CA HIS A 783 30.42 0.43 -23.15
C HIS A 783 29.02 1.04 -23.39
N ALA A 784 28.22 0.53 -24.34
CA ALA A 784 26.93 1.11 -24.70
C ALA A 784 25.76 0.82 -23.73
N ARG A 785 25.97 0.00 -22.68
CA ARG A 785 24.92 -0.41 -21.71
C ARG A 785 24.27 0.73 -20.92
N ASN A 786 24.82 1.95 -20.94
CA ASN A 786 24.31 3.10 -20.17
C ASN A 786 23.52 4.15 -20.98
N ALA A 787 23.26 3.92 -22.28
CA ALA A 787 22.42 4.83 -23.05
C ALA A 787 20.93 4.60 -22.74
N LYS A 788 20.25 5.61 -22.17
CA LYS A 788 18.79 5.61 -21.94
C LYS A 788 18.04 5.17 -23.21
N PRO A 789 16.90 4.46 -23.07
CA PRO A 789 16.06 4.11 -24.22
C PRO A 789 15.67 5.38 -24.99
N PHE A 790 15.91 5.35 -26.30
CA PHE A 790 15.62 6.45 -27.21
C PHE A 790 14.09 6.65 -27.25
N VAL A 791 13.60 7.67 -26.54
CA VAL A 791 12.19 8.09 -26.60
C VAL A 791 11.92 8.52 -28.04
N ALA A 792 10.87 7.95 -28.65
CA ALA A 792 10.47 8.29 -30.00
C ALA A 792 10.08 9.77 -30.09
N GLU A 793 10.96 10.60 -30.67
CA GLU A 793 10.56 11.91 -31.18
C GLU A 793 9.58 11.71 -32.35
N VAL A 794 8.34 12.12 -32.12
CA VAL A 794 7.38 12.38 -33.18
C VAL A 794 7.82 13.68 -33.82
N MET A 795 8.42 13.62 -35.01
CA MET A 795 8.66 14.83 -35.80
C MET A 795 7.30 15.46 -36.16
N PRO A 796 7.14 16.79 -36.00
CA PRO A 796 5.94 17.47 -36.46
C PRO A 796 5.87 17.39 -37.98
N ALA A 797 4.66 17.21 -38.50
CA ALA A 797 4.41 17.34 -39.93
C ALA A 797 4.78 18.77 -40.35
N SER A 798 5.71 18.87 -41.30
CA SER A 798 6.00 20.11 -42.00
C SER A 798 4.73 20.62 -42.68
N SER A 799 4.37 21.85 -42.34
CA SER A 799 3.34 22.70 -42.95
C SER A 799 3.50 22.86 -44.45
#